data_AF-A0A521H7N7-F1
#
_entry.id   AF-A0A521H7N7-F1
#
_cell.length_a   1.000
_cell.length_b   1.000
_cell.length_c   1.000
_cell.angle_alpha   90.00
_cell.angle_beta   90.00
_cell.angle_gamma   90.00
#
_symmetry.space_group_name_H-M   'P 1'
#
loop_
_entity.id
_entity.type
_entity.pdbx_description
1 polymer ?
#
loop_
_entity_poly.entity_id
_entity_poly.type
_entity_poly.pdbx_seq_one_letter_code
_entity_poly.pdbx_strand_id
1 'polypeptide(L)'
;MLAAALLAALQEEAPPQDPLALRLANARAAAGAALAQGKLDLARHEYRSVLRFEPAALDALEGLLRVAERAGDADARLRWTLAHALAGAGADGQAPRLPRLQPVAGAKELEKLLLALPREQAAAARAVLRAAERCNGADDAGLALWHADLAREIAAGCPALLADLEPELEALARRCAPDPQQVVRDVGAEIGHAVSEAKALDLAPDTAAPESGFRNPQRERSAGQAVLLARVLAALSAQARHAKGKGVPPGFDAAMSSAGAALGTALGELRPRLGREYALDAVAAAAPVQRALDNEEVASWEMPAVTRSPRGWYRVETTCGLSALEAAALCVEKHHQRLANWVGEDPFVGRPGLVRLVPRGCDLDAEGAPFWWAGGFQGGDVTTLRFAMGTREGLGRGLTHELTHRFDGALWANCPGWLAEGRACWTGAAYNTEDDTQFIGDYLAAGSFAGTFNLGYGDPGKLRTLLDGSLEEYRDNYTAGTALWSYLYQAKDSDFTPREEEEEEKKKKVRYQPMNVHLYRSRLEQFMRNPAQGGAVAWFERCFADGQDGRPEGLDEFTARFRDFMNAFLEPEPPVWTRRFAAGGSGPAHDPLLYDRMSWPNDHWRCPPAFGEEHAGFAGEILAQRRRALPAIRALEWARSVDGPERRRLEILAAQYQAAEKPAGAFVTRAELRRLLGGSAPAQTGLPASLRTTLGRVADLIGKLEQAASAAEAAGAGETALWLSSRAFRVAAAAGLQTAPRSAEALDAAERETVRACPPPRAFGLDGWVGQLRGEEKSLGPWHGNPGSLVLGFSPEETPATGQVRALPRRPVFVRSPRTLRERYSFRAELEPLTPYVEGELIAGFRGGNRYVSFRFAFGSAGYAAGTSPVEEIRAIQVSYTELRERDGALWGGARDFTLPLPRPRGTDFTATVELLVDGPDAAFYFDGALVGVLHTADGMLIEGFAGFAVSAGALRFLDPLIQEHAGWRGGPRCPCFEAPAPWNPGVASSWSWETLVGRALEGVDAGENGTLVVYVPDDEDDDASDPAERSQQARYEVEAVGEPLPEIPAEFQPRWALFLPQALYDALDAGVLEAAAARHLLVAPHPPHPGYALWIQRTREGRLSPGRELRGRPSSIVIFADAGGIIRAVDNGPDIPRWLKVLRGF
;
A
#
# COMPACT_ATOMS: atom_id res chain seq x y z
N MET A 1 -65.27 -4.16 15.46
CA MET A 1 -64.32 -3.66 14.43
C MET A 1 -63.40 -2.58 14.99
N LEU A 2 -63.90 -1.46 15.52
CA LEU A 2 -63.02 -0.43 16.11
C LEU A 2 -62.13 -0.95 17.26
N ALA A 3 -62.67 -1.80 18.14
CA ALA A 3 -61.89 -2.44 19.21
C ALA A 3 -60.85 -3.45 18.69
N ALA A 4 -61.08 -4.07 17.53
CA ALA A 4 -60.11 -4.97 16.89
C ALA A 4 -59.01 -4.17 16.17
N ALA A 5 -59.34 -3.01 15.59
CA ALA A 5 -58.37 -2.07 15.03
C ALA A 5 -57.53 -1.40 16.14
N LEU A 6 -58.13 -1.09 17.30
CA LEU A 6 -57.40 -0.59 18.47
C LEU A 6 -56.52 -1.66 19.11
N LEU A 7 -56.92 -2.94 19.14
CA LEU A 7 -56.03 -4.02 19.59
C LEU A 7 -54.86 -4.27 18.63
N ALA A 8 -55.05 -4.09 17.32
CA ALA A 8 -53.97 -4.17 16.33
C ALA A 8 -53.01 -2.96 16.39
N ALA A 9 -53.50 -1.79 16.80
CA ALA A 9 -52.68 -0.58 17.03
C ALA A 9 -52.05 -0.52 18.43
N LEU A 10 -52.57 -1.29 19.40
CA LEU A 10 -52.05 -1.44 20.77
C LEU A 10 -51.22 -2.70 20.97
N GLN A 11 -51.04 -3.52 19.93
CA GLN A 11 -49.83 -4.34 19.86
C GLN A 11 -48.68 -3.36 19.72
N GLU A 12 -48.12 -2.98 20.87
CA GLU A 12 -46.84 -2.29 20.98
C GLU A 12 -45.95 -2.80 19.86
N GLU A 13 -45.53 -1.90 18.96
CA GLU A 13 -44.37 -2.18 18.11
C GLU A 13 -43.28 -2.60 19.08
N ALA A 14 -43.07 -3.91 19.20
CA ALA A 14 -41.93 -4.43 19.92
C ALA A 14 -40.75 -3.65 19.36
N PRO A 15 -39.92 -3.01 20.21
CA PRO A 15 -38.80 -2.22 19.74
C PRO A 15 -38.08 -3.07 18.69
N PRO A 16 -37.72 -2.50 17.51
CA PRO A 16 -37.22 -3.28 16.38
C PRO A 16 -36.21 -4.27 16.93
N GLN A 17 -36.59 -5.55 16.96
CA GLN A 17 -35.77 -6.55 17.62
C GLN A 17 -34.46 -6.56 16.86
N ASP A 18 -33.35 -6.36 17.57
CA ASP A 18 -32.03 -6.44 16.97
C ASP A 18 -31.96 -7.73 16.14
N PRO A 19 -31.84 -7.63 14.79
CA PRO A 19 -31.89 -8.79 13.91
C PRO A 19 -30.83 -9.84 14.28
N LEU A 20 -29.70 -9.40 14.85
CA LEU A 20 -28.68 -10.29 15.37
C LEU A 20 -29.14 -11.01 16.64
N ALA A 21 -29.73 -10.30 17.60
CA ALA A 21 -30.27 -10.91 18.82
C ALA A 21 -31.35 -11.95 18.50
N LEU A 22 -32.23 -11.68 17.54
CA LEU A 22 -33.24 -12.64 17.07
C LEU A 22 -32.59 -13.85 16.38
N ARG A 23 -31.59 -13.62 15.51
CA ARG A 23 -30.82 -14.71 14.87
C ARG A 23 -30.13 -15.60 15.89
N LEU A 24 -29.53 -15.01 16.93
CA LEU A 24 -28.86 -15.75 18.00
C LEU A 24 -29.85 -16.53 18.87
N ALA A 25 -30.99 -15.94 19.21
CA ALA A 25 -32.05 -16.64 19.92
C ALA A 25 -32.58 -17.84 19.11
N ASN A 26 -32.80 -17.65 17.81
CA ASN A 26 -33.23 -18.72 16.90
C ASN A 26 -32.18 -19.82 16.78
N ALA A 27 -30.90 -19.48 16.62
CA ALA A 27 -29.80 -20.45 16.55
C ALA A 27 -29.68 -21.24 17.86
N ARG A 28 -29.79 -20.59 19.04
CA ARG A 28 -29.80 -21.26 20.35
C ARG A 28 -30.98 -22.23 20.48
N ALA A 29 -32.18 -21.80 20.11
CA ALA A 29 -33.39 -22.62 20.16
C ALA A 29 -33.29 -23.82 19.20
N ALA A 30 -32.83 -23.60 17.97
CA ALA A 30 -32.62 -24.64 16.97
C ALA A 30 -31.54 -25.63 17.42
N ALA A 31 -30.43 -25.16 18.00
CA ALA A 31 -29.37 -26.01 18.54
C ALA A 31 -29.88 -26.93 19.66
N GLY A 32 -30.61 -26.36 20.63
CA GLY A 32 -31.20 -27.12 21.72
C GLY A 32 -32.22 -28.15 21.24
N ALA A 33 -33.09 -27.77 20.30
CA ALA A 33 -34.07 -28.67 19.70
C ALA A 33 -33.40 -29.81 18.91
N ALA A 34 -32.39 -29.50 18.10
CA ALA A 34 -31.62 -30.49 17.35
C ALA A 34 -30.90 -31.47 18.28
N LEU A 35 -30.28 -30.97 19.36
CA LEU A 35 -29.64 -31.81 20.36
C LEU A 35 -30.65 -32.73 21.06
N ALA A 36 -31.82 -32.21 21.46
CA ALA A 36 -32.89 -32.99 22.07
C ALA A 36 -33.42 -34.10 21.14
N GLN A 37 -33.50 -33.81 19.84
CA GLN A 37 -33.92 -34.75 18.80
C GLN A 37 -32.82 -35.73 18.35
N GLY A 38 -31.59 -35.64 18.89
CA GLY A 38 -30.46 -36.47 18.48
C GLY A 38 -29.86 -36.12 17.11
N LYS A 39 -30.21 -34.96 16.53
CA LYS A 39 -29.63 -34.44 15.28
C LYS A 39 -28.31 -33.74 15.55
N LEU A 40 -27.26 -34.53 15.84
CA LEU A 40 -25.99 -34.03 16.39
C LEU A 40 -25.25 -33.06 15.44
N ASP A 41 -25.25 -33.31 14.13
CA ASP A 41 -24.58 -32.41 13.17
C ASP A 41 -25.25 -31.05 13.04
N LEU A 42 -26.59 -31.03 13.04
CA LEU A 42 -27.36 -29.80 13.05
C LEU A 42 -27.12 -29.03 14.36
N ALA A 43 -27.18 -29.71 15.51
CA ALA A 43 -26.87 -29.09 16.80
C ALA A 43 -25.45 -28.50 16.83
N ARG A 44 -24.46 -29.24 16.30
CA ARG A 44 -23.07 -28.79 16.16
C ARG A 44 -22.99 -27.53 15.29
N HIS A 45 -23.69 -27.51 14.15
CA HIS A 45 -23.74 -26.38 13.24
C HIS A 45 -24.33 -25.13 13.92
N GLU A 46 -25.50 -25.28 14.55
CA GLU A 46 -26.21 -24.17 15.20
C GLU A 46 -25.45 -23.62 16.42
N TYR A 47 -24.88 -24.46 17.28
CA TYR A 47 -24.05 -23.97 18.39
C TYR A 47 -22.78 -23.27 17.89
N ARG A 48 -22.14 -23.76 16.83
CA ARG A 48 -21.03 -23.05 16.18
C ARG A 48 -21.48 -21.71 15.61
N SER A 49 -22.71 -21.63 15.07
CA SER A 49 -23.30 -20.37 14.60
C SER A 49 -23.43 -19.35 15.73
N VAL A 50 -23.83 -19.78 16.93
CA VAL A 50 -23.83 -18.91 18.13
C VAL A 50 -22.41 -18.44 18.45
N LEU A 51 -21.42 -19.35 18.49
CA LEU A 51 -20.03 -19.00 18.79
C LEU A 51 -19.37 -18.07 17.75
N ARG A 52 -19.92 -17.95 16.54
CA ARG A 52 -19.46 -16.95 15.55
C ARG A 52 -19.67 -15.54 16.07
N PHE A 53 -20.80 -15.28 16.72
CA PHE A 53 -21.19 -13.93 17.19
C PHE A 53 -21.05 -13.76 18.71
N GLU A 54 -20.94 -14.84 19.46
CA GLU A 54 -20.67 -14.81 20.90
C GLU A 54 -19.62 -15.88 21.26
N PRO A 55 -18.32 -15.64 21.00
CA PRO A 55 -17.27 -16.66 21.19
C PRO A 55 -17.10 -17.15 22.64
N ALA A 56 -17.61 -16.37 23.61
CA ALA A 56 -17.59 -16.69 25.03
C ALA A 56 -18.94 -17.21 25.55
N ALA A 57 -19.91 -17.52 24.68
CA ALA A 57 -21.21 -18.05 25.06
C ALA A 57 -21.07 -19.44 25.71
N LEU A 58 -21.10 -19.45 27.05
CA LEU A 58 -20.94 -20.69 27.82
C LEU A 58 -22.02 -21.70 27.50
N ASP A 59 -23.27 -21.28 27.31
CA ASP A 59 -24.38 -22.15 26.94
C ASP A 59 -24.14 -22.89 25.61
N ALA A 60 -23.54 -22.22 24.62
CA ALA A 60 -23.19 -22.84 23.35
C ALA A 60 -21.99 -23.79 23.46
N LEU A 61 -20.97 -23.44 24.27
CA LEU A 61 -19.84 -24.32 24.56
C LEU A 61 -20.29 -25.57 25.34
N GLU A 62 -21.18 -25.41 26.32
CA GLU A 62 -21.83 -26.53 27.03
C GLU A 62 -22.64 -27.41 26.07
N GLY A 63 -23.35 -26.79 25.12
CA GLY A 63 -24.05 -27.48 24.04
C GLY A 63 -23.12 -28.36 23.21
N LEU A 64 -21.99 -27.81 22.74
CA LEU A 64 -20.98 -28.54 21.97
C LEU A 64 -20.29 -29.63 22.78
N LEU A 65 -20.05 -29.42 24.07
CA LEU A 65 -19.60 -30.46 24.99
C LEU A 65 -20.59 -31.64 24.98
N ARG A 66 -21.89 -31.39 25.12
CA ARG A 66 -22.93 -32.45 25.12
C ARG A 66 -23.08 -33.13 23.77
N VAL A 67 -22.93 -32.39 22.67
CA VAL A 67 -22.90 -32.95 21.30
C VAL A 67 -21.74 -33.94 21.16
N ALA A 68 -20.53 -33.55 21.58
CA ALA A 68 -19.34 -34.39 21.50
C ALA A 68 -19.48 -35.67 22.35
N GLU A 69 -20.02 -35.55 23.57
CA GLU A 69 -20.28 -36.71 24.44
C GLU A 69 -21.28 -37.70 23.81
N ARG A 70 -22.39 -37.21 23.24
CA ARG A 70 -23.38 -38.07 22.58
C ARG A 70 -22.87 -38.69 21.28
N ALA A 71 -21.96 -38.01 20.59
CA ALA A 71 -21.30 -38.51 19.38
C ALA A 71 -20.19 -39.52 19.69
N GLY A 72 -19.76 -39.66 20.96
CA GLY A 72 -18.60 -40.46 21.32
C GLY A 72 -17.27 -39.86 20.84
N ASP A 73 -17.23 -38.56 20.55
CA ASP A 73 -16.07 -37.83 20.02
C ASP A 73 -15.22 -37.28 21.18
N ALA A 74 -14.31 -38.12 21.69
CA ALA A 74 -13.46 -37.82 22.83
C ALA A 74 -12.52 -36.62 22.58
N ASP A 75 -12.01 -36.46 21.35
CA ASP A 75 -11.12 -35.36 21.00
C ASP A 75 -11.88 -34.03 20.96
N ALA A 76 -12.98 -33.93 20.20
CA ALA A 76 -13.79 -32.72 20.19
C ALA A 76 -14.26 -32.37 21.60
N ARG A 77 -14.54 -33.38 22.43
CA ARG A 77 -14.93 -33.18 23.81
C ARG A 77 -13.83 -32.49 24.63
N LEU A 78 -12.58 -32.93 24.51
CA LEU A 78 -11.44 -32.31 25.19
C LEU A 78 -11.15 -30.90 24.66
N ARG A 79 -11.27 -30.66 23.34
CA ARG A 79 -11.15 -29.31 22.75
C ARG A 79 -12.17 -28.34 23.34
N TRP A 80 -13.44 -28.72 23.37
CA TRP A 80 -14.51 -27.87 23.92
C TRP A 80 -14.39 -27.69 25.43
N THR A 81 -13.80 -28.65 26.17
CA THR A 81 -13.51 -28.51 27.60
C THR A 81 -12.54 -27.35 27.85
N LEU A 82 -11.45 -27.28 27.07
CA LEU A 82 -10.50 -26.19 27.18
C LEU A 82 -11.08 -24.85 26.71
N ALA A 83 -11.84 -24.83 25.60
CA ALA A 83 -12.52 -23.61 25.15
C ALA A 83 -13.49 -23.07 26.21
N HIS A 84 -14.29 -23.94 26.84
CA HIS A 84 -15.18 -23.59 27.94
C HIS A 84 -14.42 -23.09 29.17
N ALA A 85 -13.32 -23.76 29.54
CA ALA A 85 -12.51 -23.37 30.68
C ALA A 85 -11.89 -21.97 30.51
N LEU A 86 -11.38 -21.67 29.32
CA LEU A 86 -10.79 -20.36 29.00
C LEU A 86 -11.85 -19.26 28.91
N ALA A 87 -12.95 -19.50 28.18
CA ALA A 87 -13.99 -18.50 27.95
C ALA A 87 -14.69 -18.07 29.23
N GLY A 88 -14.94 -19.00 30.16
CA GLY A 88 -15.63 -18.71 31.40
C GLY A 88 -14.72 -18.41 32.59
N ALA A 89 -13.40 -18.42 32.41
CA ALA A 89 -12.48 -18.13 33.49
C ALA A 89 -12.62 -16.67 33.96
N GLY A 90 -12.60 -16.46 35.27
CA GLY A 90 -12.50 -15.12 35.85
C GLY A 90 -11.13 -14.46 35.59
N ALA A 91 -10.97 -13.20 35.99
CA ALA A 91 -9.69 -12.48 35.87
C ALA A 91 -8.54 -13.12 36.68
N ASP A 92 -8.85 -13.91 37.70
CA ASP A 92 -7.88 -14.70 38.47
C ASP A 92 -7.56 -16.07 37.83
N GLY A 93 -8.19 -16.37 36.70
CA GLY A 93 -8.05 -17.62 35.96
C GLY A 93 -8.80 -18.80 36.57
N GLN A 94 -9.73 -18.57 37.51
CA GLN A 94 -10.58 -19.65 38.01
C GLN A 94 -11.60 -20.07 36.95
N ALA A 95 -11.45 -21.29 36.45
CA ALA A 95 -12.36 -21.87 35.47
C ALA A 95 -13.76 -22.12 36.07
N PRO A 96 -14.83 -21.99 35.27
CA PRO A 96 -16.17 -22.33 35.70
C PRO A 96 -16.28 -23.85 35.92
N ARG A 97 -17.26 -24.27 36.73
CA ARG A 97 -17.55 -25.70 36.87
C ARG A 97 -18.07 -26.23 35.54
N LEU A 98 -17.51 -27.36 35.10
CA LEU A 98 -18.03 -28.07 33.93
C LEU A 98 -19.47 -28.57 34.19
N PRO A 99 -20.29 -28.71 33.14
CA PRO A 99 -21.56 -29.41 33.24
C PRO A 99 -21.36 -30.84 33.76
N ARG A 100 -22.40 -31.42 34.37
CA ARG A 100 -22.37 -32.83 34.78
C ARG A 100 -22.31 -33.73 33.55
N LEU A 101 -21.13 -34.28 33.30
CA LEU A 101 -20.85 -35.11 32.14
C LEU A 101 -19.94 -36.27 32.55
N GLN A 102 -19.91 -37.34 31.75
CA GLN A 102 -19.01 -38.46 32.00
C GLN A 102 -17.55 -38.04 31.72
N PRO A 103 -16.58 -38.45 32.57
CA PRO A 103 -15.17 -38.25 32.29
C PRO A 103 -14.78 -38.98 31.01
N VAL A 104 -13.92 -38.37 30.19
CA VAL A 104 -13.37 -39.05 29.01
C VAL A 104 -12.45 -40.18 29.49
N ALA A 105 -12.74 -41.42 29.06
CA ALA A 105 -11.98 -42.60 29.47
C ALA A 105 -10.49 -42.46 29.11
N GLY A 106 -9.60 -42.72 30.06
CA GLY A 106 -8.15 -42.56 29.86
C GLY A 106 -7.61 -41.12 29.89
N ALA A 107 -8.46 -40.09 29.93
CA ALA A 107 -8.06 -38.68 29.81
C ALA A 107 -8.25 -37.84 31.11
N LYS A 108 -8.47 -38.47 32.27
CA LYS A 108 -8.75 -37.78 33.53
C LYS A 108 -7.67 -36.79 33.96
N GLU A 109 -6.39 -37.13 33.79
CA GLU A 109 -5.29 -36.22 34.11
C GLU A 109 -5.19 -35.06 33.11
N LEU A 110 -5.49 -35.31 31.83
CA LEU A 110 -5.59 -34.26 30.83
C LEU A 110 -6.71 -33.27 31.15
N GLU A 111 -7.92 -33.73 31.48
CA GLU A 111 -9.03 -32.84 31.88
C GLU A 111 -8.66 -31.92 33.04
N LYS A 112 -7.93 -32.44 34.04
CA LYS A 112 -7.40 -31.62 35.15
C LYS A 112 -6.41 -30.56 34.65
N LEU A 113 -5.50 -30.94 33.74
CA LEU A 113 -4.55 -29.99 33.14
C LEU A 113 -5.30 -28.89 32.38
N LEU A 114 -6.27 -29.26 31.53
CA LEU A 114 -7.06 -28.31 30.74
C LEU A 114 -7.80 -27.29 31.63
N LEU A 115 -8.38 -27.74 32.75
CA LEU A 115 -9.07 -26.86 33.70
C LEU A 115 -8.12 -25.99 34.54
N ALA A 116 -6.85 -26.38 34.68
CA ALA A 116 -5.85 -25.59 35.39
C ALA A 116 -5.19 -24.52 34.49
N LEU A 117 -5.18 -24.71 33.16
CA LEU A 117 -4.51 -23.81 32.21
C LEU A 117 -4.93 -22.32 32.33
N PRO A 118 -6.21 -21.94 32.51
CA PRO A 118 -6.58 -20.53 32.63
C PRO A 118 -5.90 -19.84 33.83
N ARG A 119 -5.73 -20.56 34.94
CA ARG A 119 -5.02 -20.05 36.14
C ARG A 119 -3.54 -19.82 35.88
N GLU A 120 -2.92 -20.71 35.11
CA GLU A 120 -1.51 -20.59 34.71
C GLU A 120 -1.30 -19.43 33.75
N GLN A 121 -2.24 -19.21 32.83
CA GLN A 121 -2.25 -18.03 31.96
C GLN A 121 -2.36 -16.73 32.75
N ALA A 122 -3.31 -16.65 33.69
CA ALA A 122 -3.45 -15.48 34.55
C ALA A 122 -2.17 -15.20 35.36
N ALA A 123 -1.54 -16.25 35.91
CA ALA A 123 -0.30 -16.11 36.65
C ALA A 123 0.86 -15.60 35.78
N ALA A 124 1.02 -16.14 34.56
CA ALA A 124 2.05 -15.75 33.60
C ALA A 124 1.82 -14.33 33.06
N ALA A 125 0.61 -14.00 32.62
CA ALA A 125 0.26 -12.66 32.10
C ALA A 125 0.49 -11.58 33.17
N ARG A 126 0.07 -11.81 34.41
CA ARG A 126 0.34 -10.87 35.52
C ARG A 126 1.82 -10.78 35.89
N ALA A 127 2.60 -11.84 35.70
CA ALA A 127 4.06 -11.79 35.88
C ALA A 127 4.73 -10.92 34.80
N VAL A 128 4.27 -11.02 33.55
CA VAL A 128 4.68 -10.15 32.45
C VAL A 128 4.33 -8.69 32.74
N LEU A 129 3.09 -8.41 33.18
CA LEU A 129 2.65 -7.06 33.54
C LEU A 129 3.49 -6.45 34.66
N ARG A 130 3.72 -7.18 35.76
CA ARG A 130 4.61 -6.72 36.85
C ARG A 130 6.04 -6.46 36.40
N ALA A 131 6.53 -7.22 35.43
CA ALA A 131 7.84 -6.95 34.85
C ALA A 131 7.84 -5.67 34.01
N ALA A 132 6.75 -5.44 33.27
CA ALA A 132 6.52 -4.28 32.43
C ALA A 132 6.39 -2.99 33.24
N GLU A 133 5.83 -3.05 34.45
CA GLU A 133 5.76 -1.90 35.37
C GLU A 133 7.13 -1.27 35.68
N ARG A 134 8.23 -2.02 35.53
CA ARG A 134 9.61 -1.53 35.70
C ARG A 134 10.14 -0.74 34.50
N CYS A 135 9.49 -0.81 33.34
CA CYS A 135 9.85 0.00 32.18
C CYS A 135 9.54 1.47 32.48
N ASN A 136 10.52 2.34 32.24
CA ASN A 136 10.40 3.75 32.60
C ASN A 136 10.92 4.68 31.48
N GLY A 137 10.00 5.43 30.88
CA GLY A 137 10.29 6.42 29.84
C GLY A 137 10.45 5.84 28.43
N ALA A 138 10.65 6.74 27.46
CA ALA A 138 10.74 6.45 26.03
C ALA A 138 11.87 5.48 25.65
N ASP A 139 12.90 5.43 26.48
CA ASP A 139 14.09 4.61 26.34
C ASP A 139 13.81 3.09 26.47
N ASP A 140 12.70 2.74 27.14
CA ASP A 140 12.21 1.36 27.33
C ASP A 140 10.95 1.07 26.49
N ALA A 141 10.58 1.96 25.55
CA ALA A 141 9.35 1.86 24.75
C ALA A 141 9.19 0.48 24.10
N GLY A 142 10.23 -0.03 23.44
CA GLY A 142 10.17 -1.32 22.76
C GLY A 142 10.00 -2.50 23.71
N LEU A 143 10.60 -2.43 24.90
CA LEU A 143 10.44 -3.44 25.94
C LEU A 143 9.04 -3.41 26.57
N ALA A 144 8.48 -2.23 26.79
CA ALA A 144 7.13 -2.05 27.30
C ALA A 144 6.09 -2.58 26.29
N LEU A 145 6.23 -2.23 25.01
CA LEU A 145 5.37 -2.71 23.93
C LEU A 145 5.43 -4.24 23.81
N TRP A 146 6.63 -4.81 23.84
CA TRP A 146 6.82 -6.26 23.79
C TRP A 146 6.17 -6.98 24.98
N HIS A 147 6.32 -6.48 26.21
CA HIS A 147 5.62 -7.04 27.37
C HIS A 147 4.10 -6.97 27.20
N ALA A 148 3.58 -5.85 26.67
CA ALA A 148 2.15 -5.71 26.48
C ALA A 148 1.61 -6.70 25.44
N ASP A 149 2.31 -6.86 24.32
CA ASP A 149 1.96 -7.84 23.30
C ASP A 149 2.04 -9.29 23.83
N LEU A 150 3.06 -9.61 24.60
CA LEU A 150 3.20 -10.93 25.23
C LEU A 150 2.09 -11.20 26.25
N ALA A 151 1.70 -10.21 27.06
CA ALA A 151 0.60 -10.35 28.01
C ALA A 151 -0.74 -10.61 27.30
N ARG A 152 -1.02 -9.90 26.20
CA ARG A 152 -2.21 -10.13 25.37
C ARG A 152 -2.22 -11.52 24.74
N GLU A 153 -1.08 -11.98 24.21
CA GLU A 153 -0.94 -13.33 23.64
C GLU A 153 -1.20 -14.42 24.69
N ILE A 154 -0.64 -14.26 25.90
CA ILE A 154 -0.88 -15.21 27.00
C ILE A 154 -2.36 -15.24 27.40
N ALA A 155 -2.99 -14.06 27.51
CA ALA A 155 -4.39 -13.90 27.90
C ALA A 155 -5.40 -14.25 26.79
N ALA A 156 -4.95 -14.52 25.57
CA ALA A 156 -5.82 -14.78 24.42
C ALA A 156 -6.83 -15.90 24.69
N GLY A 157 -8.13 -15.63 24.54
CA GLY A 157 -9.19 -16.62 24.82
C GLY A 157 -9.71 -16.64 26.26
N CYS A 158 -9.17 -15.80 27.16
CA CYS A 158 -9.71 -15.52 28.49
C CYS A 158 -10.24 -14.08 28.57
N PRO A 159 -11.50 -13.81 28.15
CA PRO A 159 -12.01 -12.44 27.99
C PRO A 159 -11.97 -11.60 29.26
N ALA A 160 -12.30 -12.20 30.41
CA ALA A 160 -12.28 -11.51 31.70
C ALA A 160 -10.85 -11.12 32.15
N LEU A 161 -9.86 -11.96 31.86
CA LEU A 161 -8.45 -11.65 32.13
C LEU A 161 -7.97 -10.53 31.22
N LEU A 162 -8.27 -10.58 29.92
CA LEU A 162 -7.86 -9.53 28.99
C LEU A 162 -8.49 -8.18 29.37
N ALA A 163 -9.78 -8.17 29.70
CA ALA A 163 -10.49 -6.96 30.14
C ALA A 163 -9.92 -6.36 31.44
N ASP A 164 -9.40 -7.19 32.35
CA ASP A 164 -8.73 -6.76 33.58
C ASP A 164 -7.33 -6.17 33.31
N LEU A 165 -6.58 -6.77 32.38
CA LEU A 165 -5.21 -6.32 32.07
C LEU A 165 -5.18 -5.08 31.16
N GLU A 166 -6.12 -4.94 30.23
CA GLU A 166 -6.04 -3.93 29.15
C GLU A 166 -5.86 -2.48 29.66
N PRO A 167 -6.58 -2.00 30.70
CA PRO A 167 -6.36 -0.65 31.22
C PRO A 167 -4.92 -0.39 31.70
N GLU A 168 -4.29 -1.39 32.32
CA GLU A 168 -2.90 -1.30 32.79
C GLU A 168 -1.91 -1.38 31.63
N LEU A 169 -2.18 -2.22 30.62
CA LEU A 169 -1.37 -2.33 29.41
C LEU A 169 -1.41 -1.04 28.59
N GLU A 170 -2.57 -0.40 28.48
CA GLU A 170 -2.69 0.91 27.83
C GLU A 170 -1.98 2.02 28.61
N ALA A 171 -2.10 2.01 29.95
CA ALA A 171 -1.40 2.97 30.79
C ALA A 171 0.12 2.84 30.65
N LEU A 172 0.63 1.61 30.59
CA LEU A 172 2.04 1.32 30.32
C LEU A 172 2.47 1.85 28.93
N ALA A 173 1.69 1.57 27.88
CA ALA A 173 1.98 2.02 26.52
C ALA A 173 2.05 3.56 26.44
N ARG A 174 1.11 4.26 27.09
CA ARG A 174 1.13 5.73 27.18
C ARG A 174 2.34 6.27 27.94
N ARG A 175 2.71 5.64 29.06
CA ARG A 175 3.83 6.06 29.92
C ARG A 175 5.19 5.89 29.23
N CYS A 176 5.36 4.84 28.43
CA CYS A 176 6.62 4.53 27.75
C CYS A 176 6.61 4.96 26.28
N ALA A 177 5.56 5.68 25.83
CA ALA A 177 5.49 6.16 24.47
C ALA A 177 6.73 7.02 24.14
N PRO A 178 7.28 6.92 22.92
CA PRO A 178 8.35 7.80 22.47
C PRO A 178 7.97 9.27 22.65
N ASP A 179 8.92 10.11 23.07
CA ASP A 179 8.73 11.57 23.20
C ASP A 179 9.33 12.28 21.97
N PRO A 180 8.50 12.74 21.01
CA PRO A 180 8.99 13.40 19.81
C PRO A 180 9.74 14.70 20.12
N GLN A 181 9.44 15.39 21.24
CA GLN A 181 10.14 16.63 21.59
C GLN A 181 11.58 16.36 21.95
N GLN A 182 11.83 15.29 22.71
CA GLN A 182 13.19 14.90 23.07
C GLN A 182 13.98 14.51 21.81
N VAL A 183 13.36 13.80 20.86
CA VAL A 183 14.00 13.48 19.58
C VAL A 183 14.36 14.74 18.79
N VAL A 184 13.46 15.72 18.69
CA VAL A 184 13.74 17.00 18.02
C VAL A 184 14.91 17.74 18.68
N ARG A 185 14.98 17.77 20.02
CA ARG A 185 16.12 18.37 20.75
C ARG A 185 17.42 17.62 20.51
N ASP A 186 17.38 16.29 20.52
CA ASP A 186 18.55 15.45 20.27
C ASP A 186 19.11 15.68 18.85
N VAL A 187 18.22 15.72 17.85
CA VAL A 187 18.56 16.05 16.46
C VAL A 187 19.13 17.47 16.36
N GLY A 188 18.48 18.45 16.99
CA GLY A 188 18.95 19.84 17.01
C GLY A 188 20.36 20.00 17.59
N ALA A 189 20.64 19.33 18.71
CA ALA A 189 21.97 19.32 19.31
C ALA A 189 23.01 18.69 18.38
N GLU A 190 22.67 17.58 17.72
CA GLU A 190 23.61 16.89 16.83
C GLU A 190 23.89 17.66 15.53
N ILE A 191 22.93 18.44 15.01
CA ILE A 191 23.21 19.39 13.91
C ILE A 191 24.31 20.37 14.34
N GLY A 192 24.21 20.94 15.55
CA GLY A 192 25.23 21.86 16.08
C GLY A 192 26.62 21.24 16.17
N HIS A 193 26.69 19.98 16.61
CA HIS A 193 27.95 19.22 16.65
C HIS A 193 28.52 18.96 15.25
N ALA A 194 27.68 18.47 14.31
CA ALA A 194 28.11 18.17 12.95
C ALA A 194 28.56 19.42 12.17
N VAL A 195 27.86 20.55 12.34
CA VAL A 195 28.28 21.85 11.79
C VAL A 195 29.63 22.29 12.35
N SER A 196 29.84 22.14 13.66
CA SER A 196 31.10 22.51 14.31
C SER A 196 32.26 21.66 13.81
N GLU A 197 32.05 20.35 13.65
CA GLU A 197 33.01 19.41 13.08
C GLU A 197 33.38 19.77 11.64
N ALA A 198 32.37 20.04 10.79
CA ALA A 198 32.58 20.44 9.40
C ALA A 198 33.37 21.75 9.28
N LYS A 199 33.08 22.75 10.14
CA LYS A 199 33.81 24.02 10.19
C LYS A 199 35.25 23.85 10.68
N ALA A 200 35.49 22.97 11.67
CA ALA A 200 36.84 22.68 12.16
C ALA A 200 37.70 22.01 11.08
N LEU A 201 37.11 21.11 10.28
CA LEU A 201 37.79 20.46 9.16
C LEU A 201 38.07 21.42 7.98
N ASP A 202 37.34 22.54 7.86
CA ASP A 202 37.59 23.61 6.88
C ASP A 202 38.84 24.46 7.23
N LEU A 203 39.25 24.46 8.51
CA LEU A 203 40.43 25.18 9.00
C LEU A 203 41.72 24.34 8.93
N ALA A 204 41.62 23.05 8.61
CA ALA A 204 42.78 22.19 8.43
C ALA A 204 43.36 22.37 7.00
N PRO A 205 44.68 22.53 6.82
CA PRO A 205 45.28 22.65 5.49
C PRO A 205 45.03 21.37 4.67
N ASP A 206 44.52 21.54 3.44
CA ASP A 206 44.39 20.45 2.46
C ASP A 206 45.79 19.91 2.14
N THR A 207 46.10 18.75 2.70
CA THR A 207 47.39 18.06 2.52
C THR A 207 47.32 17.00 1.40
N ALA A 208 46.16 16.83 0.76
CA ALA A 208 45.97 15.94 -0.38
C ALA A 208 45.87 16.74 -1.69
N ALA A 209 46.57 16.28 -2.72
CA ALA A 209 46.73 16.98 -3.99
C ALA A 209 45.40 17.24 -4.72
N PRO A 210 45.25 18.39 -5.41
CA PRO A 210 44.01 18.84 -6.04
C PRO A 210 43.63 18.10 -7.34
N GLU A 211 44.39 17.09 -7.78
CA GLU A 211 44.21 16.47 -9.11
C GLU A 211 42.97 15.56 -9.22
N SER A 212 42.35 15.15 -8.11
CA SER A 212 41.15 14.28 -8.13
C SER A 212 39.82 15.02 -7.95
N GLY A 213 39.81 16.33 -7.69
CA GLY A 213 38.59 17.10 -7.48
C GLY A 213 37.80 16.77 -6.20
N PHE A 214 38.23 15.77 -5.41
CA PHE A 214 37.59 15.39 -4.15
C PHE A 214 38.11 16.25 -2.98
N ARG A 215 37.20 16.86 -2.20
CA ARG A 215 37.57 17.53 -0.94
C ARG A 215 37.82 16.47 0.13
N ASN A 216 38.34 16.89 1.30
CA ASN A 216 38.48 16.02 2.46
C ASN A 216 37.20 15.17 2.70
N PRO A 217 37.24 13.83 2.52
CA PRO A 217 36.03 12.99 2.57
C PRO A 217 35.32 13.03 3.92
N GLN A 218 36.09 13.25 5.00
CA GLN A 218 35.53 13.37 6.34
C GLN A 218 34.77 14.69 6.52
N ARG A 219 35.25 15.78 5.90
CA ARG A 219 34.55 17.07 5.87
C ARG A 219 33.22 16.95 5.14
N GLU A 220 33.22 16.35 3.96
CA GLU A 220 32.01 16.16 3.15
C GLU A 220 30.98 15.30 3.89
N ARG A 221 31.43 14.21 4.54
CA ARG A 221 30.57 13.38 5.38
C ARG A 221 29.95 14.15 6.54
N SER A 222 30.73 14.90 7.32
CA SER A 222 30.18 15.67 8.46
C SER A 222 29.23 16.78 8.00
N ALA A 223 29.53 17.47 6.90
CA ALA A 223 28.65 18.47 6.31
C ALA A 223 27.36 17.84 5.74
N GLY A 224 27.47 16.69 5.06
CA GLY A 224 26.33 15.92 4.55
C GLY A 224 25.39 15.49 5.66
N GLN A 225 25.93 14.91 6.73
CA GLN A 225 25.15 14.50 7.91
C GLN A 225 24.46 15.69 8.61
N ALA A 226 25.14 16.85 8.72
CA ALA A 226 24.52 18.07 9.25
C ALA A 226 23.31 18.50 8.41
N VAL A 227 23.43 18.45 7.08
CA VAL A 227 22.36 18.79 6.14
C VAL A 227 21.21 17.77 6.20
N LEU A 228 21.49 16.48 6.35
CA LEU A 228 20.44 15.47 6.53
C LEU A 228 19.62 15.71 7.79
N LEU A 229 20.28 15.89 8.94
CA LEU A 229 19.60 16.14 10.22
C LEU A 229 18.79 17.45 10.16
N ALA A 230 19.33 18.48 9.49
CA ALA A 230 18.61 19.72 9.22
C ALA A 230 17.34 19.51 8.38
N ARG A 231 17.42 18.68 7.33
CA ARG A 231 16.27 18.33 6.49
C ARG A 231 15.21 17.53 7.24
N VAL A 232 15.60 16.64 8.16
CA VAL A 232 14.66 15.96 9.07
C VAL A 232 13.84 16.99 9.86
N LEU A 233 14.48 17.99 10.47
CA LEU A 233 13.76 19.01 11.23
C LEU A 233 12.88 19.91 10.33
N ALA A 234 13.35 20.26 9.13
CA ALA A 234 12.56 20.98 8.14
C ALA A 234 11.30 20.18 7.75
N ALA A 235 11.43 18.87 7.57
CA ALA A 235 10.32 17.98 7.25
C ALA A 235 9.31 17.87 8.38
N LEU A 236 9.76 17.70 9.62
CA LEU A 236 8.86 17.70 10.79
C LEU A 236 8.10 19.03 10.90
N SER A 237 8.74 20.15 10.56
CA SER A 237 8.06 21.46 10.48
C SER A 237 7.02 21.53 9.36
N ALA A 238 7.30 20.93 8.19
CA ALA A 238 6.31 20.78 7.12
C ALA A 238 5.11 19.91 7.56
N GLN A 239 5.38 18.73 8.13
CA GLN A 239 4.34 17.83 8.65
C GLN A 239 3.47 18.49 9.73
N ALA A 240 4.06 19.27 10.65
CA ALA A 240 3.30 20.00 11.67
C ALA A 240 2.28 20.98 11.06
N ARG A 241 2.65 21.65 9.96
CA ARG A 241 1.74 22.52 9.19
C ARG A 241 0.64 21.72 8.51
N HIS A 242 0.99 20.59 7.89
CA HIS A 242 0.04 19.70 7.20
C HIS A 242 -1.02 19.13 8.14
N ALA A 243 -0.61 18.72 9.34
CA ALA A 243 -1.50 18.11 10.32
C ALA A 243 -2.42 19.12 11.02
N LYS A 244 -2.30 20.44 10.73
CA LYS A 244 -3.00 21.53 11.44
C LYS A 244 -2.90 21.37 12.97
N GLY A 245 -1.73 20.92 13.46
CA GLY A 245 -1.47 20.66 14.88
C GLY A 245 -1.95 19.30 15.43
N LYS A 246 -2.68 18.47 14.66
CA LYS A 246 -3.05 17.12 15.11
C LYS A 246 -1.80 16.24 15.25
N GLY A 247 -1.61 15.65 16.43
CA GLY A 247 -0.44 14.79 16.70
C GLY A 247 0.88 15.53 16.88
N VAL A 248 0.92 16.85 16.74
CA VAL A 248 2.11 17.67 17.02
C VAL A 248 2.23 17.83 18.54
N PRO A 249 3.39 17.52 19.14
CA PRO A 249 3.55 17.64 20.59
C PRO A 249 3.59 19.12 21.04
N PRO A 250 3.03 19.45 22.22
CA PRO A 250 3.10 20.81 22.77
C PRO A 250 4.54 21.31 22.95
N GLY A 251 4.89 22.50 22.48
CA GLY A 251 6.26 23.04 22.64
C GLY A 251 7.25 22.66 21.53
N PHE A 252 6.76 22.03 20.45
CA PHE A 252 7.52 21.79 19.22
C PHE A 252 8.21 23.07 18.69
N ASP A 253 7.50 24.21 18.66
CA ASP A 253 8.04 25.48 18.16
C ASP A 253 9.26 25.96 18.95
N ALA A 254 9.28 25.74 20.26
CA ALA A 254 10.43 26.10 21.10
C ALA A 254 11.63 25.21 20.80
N ALA A 255 11.41 23.90 20.58
CA ALA A 255 12.46 22.96 20.19
C ALA A 255 13.03 23.31 18.80
N MET A 256 12.17 23.61 17.82
CA MET A 256 12.58 24.08 16.48
C MET A 256 13.36 25.40 16.55
N SER A 257 12.89 26.37 17.34
CA SER A 257 13.56 27.66 17.51
C SER A 257 14.97 27.48 18.08
N SER A 258 15.17 26.55 19.02
CA SER A 258 16.49 26.26 19.60
C SER A 258 17.49 25.69 18.58
N ALA A 259 17.02 25.00 17.54
CA ALA A 259 17.85 24.48 16.46
C ALA A 259 18.10 25.48 15.32
N GLY A 260 17.38 26.62 15.32
CA GLY A 260 17.27 27.52 14.16
C GLY A 260 18.60 28.04 13.60
N ALA A 261 19.57 28.38 14.45
CA ALA A 261 20.87 28.89 13.99
C ALA A 261 21.72 27.81 13.29
N ALA A 262 21.74 26.59 13.85
CA ALA A 262 22.47 25.46 13.27
C ALA A 262 21.77 24.95 11.99
N LEU A 263 20.43 24.94 11.99
CA LEU A 263 19.59 24.65 10.82
C LEU A 263 19.88 25.63 9.67
N GLY A 264 19.88 26.93 9.97
CA GLY A 264 20.19 27.98 9.01
C GLY A 264 21.61 27.85 8.45
N THR A 265 22.58 27.49 9.29
CA THR A 265 23.96 27.23 8.85
C THR A 265 24.05 26.01 7.92
N ALA A 266 23.44 24.88 8.31
CA ALA A 266 23.48 23.66 7.52
C ALA A 266 22.83 23.86 6.14
N LEU A 267 21.61 24.42 6.09
CA LEU A 267 20.87 24.60 4.84
C LEU A 267 21.34 25.79 4.00
N GLY A 268 21.82 26.87 4.63
CA GLY A 268 22.24 28.09 3.95
C GLY A 268 23.72 28.13 3.56
N GLU A 269 24.62 27.60 4.38
CA GLU A 269 26.07 27.67 4.15
C GLU A 269 26.67 26.37 3.64
N LEU A 270 26.31 25.22 4.25
CA LEU A 270 26.93 23.93 3.94
C LEU A 270 26.32 23.27 2.70
N ARG A 271 24.97 23.21 2.63
CA ARG A 271 24.24 22.57 1.53
C ARG A 271 24.69 23.02 0.13
N PRO A 272 24.86 24.32 -0.19
CA PRO A 272 25.28 24.75 -1.52
C PRO A 272 26.68 24.25 -1.93
N ARG A 273 27.48 23.78 -0.96
CA ARG A 273 28.83 23.25 -1.15
C ARG A 273 28.85 21.73 -1.28
N LEU A 274 27.71 21.07 -1.11
CA LEU A 274 27.56 19.62 -1.24
C LEU A 274 27.13 19.22 -2.65
N GLY A 275 27.47 17.99 -2.98
CA GLY A 275 27.07 17.29 -4.19
C GLY A 275 28.26 17.02 -5.10
N ARG A 276 28.17 15.94 -5.87
CA ARG A 276 29.15 15.60 -6.89
C ARG A 276 28.74 16.27 -8.20
N GLU A 277 29.57 17.17 -8.69
CA GLU A 277 29.31 17.85 -9.97
C GLU A 277 29.72 16.96 -11.14
N TYR A 278 28.77 16.72 -12.03
CA TYR A 278 28.96 15.96 -13.27
C TYR A 278 28.91 16.89 -14.47
N ALA A 279 29.84 16.70 -15.41
CA ALA A 279 29.72 17.29 -16.73
C ALA A 279 28.54 16.63 -17.47
N LEU A 280 27.64 17.43 -18.05
CA LEU A 280 26.43 16.92 -18.70
C LEU A 280 26.75 15.91 -19.81
N ASP A 281 27.76 16.19 -20.64
CA ASP A 281 28.21 15.29 -21.70
C ASP A 281 28.76 13.96 -21.16
N ALA A 282 29.38 13.98 -19.98
CA ALA A 282 29.89 12.76 -19.34
C ALA A 282 28.76 11.89 -18.80
N VAL A 283 27.70 12.49 -18.25
CA VAL A 283 26.48 11.76 -17.86
C VAL A 283 25.83 11.14 -19.09
N ALA A 284 25.65 11.92 -20.15
CA ALA A 284 25.06 11.46 -21.40
C ALA A 284 25.84 10.29 -22.01
N ALA A 285 27.18 10.34 -21.97
CA ALA A 285 28.06 9.29 -22.50
C ALA A 285 28.25 8.06 -21.58
N ALA A 286 27.80 8.11 -20.32
CA ALA A 286 28.00 7.02 -19.37
C ALA A 286 27.21 5.77 -19.78
N ALA A 287 27.89 4.62 -19.81
CA ALA A 287 27.27 3.32 -20.07
C ALA A 287 26.25 2.97 -18.97
N PRO A 288 25.18 2.20 -19.25
CA PRO A 288 24.13 1.88 -18.28
C PRO A 288 24.64 1.31 -16.95
N VAL A 289 25.63 0.41 -16.98
CA VAL A 289 26.24 -0.17 -15.78
C VAL A 289 26.98 0.89 -14.96
N GLN A 290 27.77 1.76 -15.61
CA GLN A 290 28.46 2.85 -14.90
C GLN A 290 27.44 3.82 -14.28
N ARG A 291 26.34 4.12 -14.97
CA ARG A 291 25.24 4.93 -14.41
C ARG A 291 24.62 4.27 -13.19
N ALA A 292 24.42 2.95 -13.20
CA ALA A 292 23.89 2.21 -12.06
C ALA A 292 24.83 2.26 -10.85
N LEU A 293 26.14 2.07 -11.05
CA LEU A 293 27.17 2.18 -10.01
C LEU A 293 27.25 3.61 -9.46
N ASP A 294 27.32 4.62 -10.33
CA ASP A 294 27.37 6.02 -9.92
C ASP A 294 26.10 6.40 -9.14
N ASN A 295 24.93 5.90 -9.56
CA ASN A 295 23.67 6.08 -8.86
C ASN A 295 23.72 5.55 -7.41
N GLU A 296 24.44 4.47 -7.11
CA GLU A 296 24.61 4.01 -5.73
C GLU A 296 25.40 4.99 -4.87
N GLU A 297 26.37 5.70 -5.47
CA GLU A 297 27.20 6.68 -4.76
C GLU A 297 26.46 8.02 -4.54
N VAL A 298 25.58 8.43 -5.47
CA VAL A 298 24.98 9.79 -5.48
C VAL A 298 23.46 9.85 -5.22
N ALA A 299 22.81 8.72 -4.97
CA ALA A 299 21.39 8.66 -4.59
C ALA A 299 21.10 9.05 -3.14
N SER A 300 21.97 9.84 -2.50
CA SER A 300 21.80 10.27 -1.11
C SER A 300 21.80 11.79 -0.97
N TRP A 301 21.08 12.28 0.03
CA TRP A 301 21.07 13.71 0.33
C TRP A 301 22.34 14.22 1.02
N GLU A 302 23.21 13.33 1.48
CA GLU A 302 24.56 13.68 1.92
C GLU A 302 25.39 14.15 0.73
N MET A 303 25.21 13.50 -0.43
CA MET A 303 25.96 13.75 -1.65
C MET A 303 25.08 13.64 -2.90
N PRO A 304 24.23 14.65 -3.18
CA PRO A 304 23.37 14.62 -4.35
C PRO A 304 24.19 14.70 -5.65
N ALA A 305 23.66 14.18 -6.74
CA ALA A 305 24.21 14.41 -8.07
C ALA A 305 23.87 15.84 -8.53
N VAL A 306 24.84 16.54 -9.09
CA VAL A 306 24.71 17.95 -9.48
C VAL A 306 25.19 18.13 -10.91
N THR A 307 24.46 18.93 -11.70
CA THR A 307 24.96 19.43 -12.99
C THR A 307 24.41 20.83 -13.27
N ARG A 308 24.81 21.40 -14.39
CA ARG A 308 24.28 22.66 -14.92
C ARG A 308 23.60 22.39 -16.25
N SER A 309 22.52 23.12 -16.50
CA SER A 309 21.89 23.12 -17.81
C SER A 309 22.83 23.71 -18.89
N PRO A 310 22.62 23.46 -20.18
CA PRO A 310 23.57 23.80 -21.25
C PRO A 310 24.04 25.27 -21.29
N ARG A 311 23.16 26.24 -21.04
CA ARG A 311 23.49 27.67 -20.97
C ARG A 311 23.78 28.15 -19.56
N GLY A 312 23.78 27.25 -18.58
CA GLY A 312 23.98 27.55 -17.17
C GLY A 312 22.83 28.33 -16.52
N TRP A 313 21.65 28.37 -17.15
CA TRP A 313 20.47 29.05 -16.60
C TRP A 313 19.94 28.38 -15.34
N TYR A 314 20.22 27.09 -15.19
CA TYR A 314 19.82 26.30 -14.05
C TYR A 314 20.99 25.47 -13.52
N ARG A 315 21.08 25.40 -12.19
CA ARG A 315 21.74 24.29 -11.51
C ARG A 315 20.70 23.21 -11.24
N VAL A 316 21.03 21.95 -11.50
CA VAL A 316 20.14 20.81 -11.28
C VAL A 316 20.76 19.92 -10.22
N GLU A 317 19.99 19.60 -9.18
CA GLU A 317 20.33 18.65 -8.12
C GLU A 317 19.35 17.48 -8.14
N THR A 318 19.83 16.26 -7.93
CA THR A 318 18.94 15.10 -7.77
C THR A 318 19.50 14.06 -6.82
N THR A 319 18.58 13.34 -6.18
CA THR A 319 18.84 12.05 -5.50
C THR A 319 18.06 10.90 -6.14
N CYS A 320 17.43 11.14 -7.29
CA CYS A 320 16.72 10.13 -8.06
C CYS A 320 17.71 9.24 -8.83
N GLY A 321 18.69 9.88 -9.48
CA GLY A 321 19.73 9.23 -10.26
C GLY A 321 20.19 10.09 -11.45
N LEU A 322 21.18 9.59 -12.18
CA LEU A 322 21.85 10.30 -13.27
C LEU A 322 20.96 10.47 -14.51
N SER A 323 20.00 9.57 -14.76
CA SER A 323 19.10 9.71 -15.90
C SER A 323 18.12 10.87 -15.71
N ALA A 324 17.58 11.02 -14.50
CA ALA A 324 16.76 12.16 -14.10
C ALA A 324 17.57 13.46 -14.09
N LEU A 325 18.84 13.41 -13.64
CA LEU A 325 19.75 14.56 -13.68
C LEU A 325 19.92 15.07 -15.12
N GLU A 326 20.27 14.18 -16.04
CA GLU A 326 20.47 14.47 -17.46
C GLU A 326 19.18 15.01 -18.09
N ALA A 327 18.05 14.30 -17.88
CA ALA A 327 16.76 14.67 -18.45
C ALA A 327 16.35 16.08 -18.04
N ALA A 328 16.38 16.41 -16.74
CA ALA A 328 16.04 17.75 -16.27
C ALA A 328 16.98 18.82 -16.80
N ALA A 329 18.30 18.56 -16.81
CA ALA A 329 19.28 19.54 -17.29
C ALA A 329 19.07 19.87 -18.78
N LEU A 330 18.73 18.88 -19.60
CA LEU A 330 18.51 19.05 -21.04
C LEU A 330 17.17 19.72 -21.38
N CYS A 331 16.11 19.49 -20.60
CA CYS A 331 14.78 20.01 -20.93
C CYS A 331 14.42 21.34 -20.23
N VAL A 332 14.96 21.62 -19.03
CA VAL A 332 14.54 22.79 -18.23
C VAL A 332 14.66 24.13 -18.99
N GLU A 333 15.72 24.32 -19.76
CA GLU A 333 15.92 25.55 -20.55
C GLU A 333 14.91 25.68 -21.70
N LYS A 334 14.47 24.56 -22.28
CA LYS A 334 13.44 24.55 -23.34
C LYS A 334 12.09 24.97 -22.77
N HIS A 335 11.72 24.43 -21.60
CA HIS A 335 10.50 24.80 -20.88
C HIS A 335 10.52 26.27 -20.42
N HIS A 336 11.66 26.73 -19.91
CA HIS A 336 11.87 28.14 -19.61
C HIS A 336 11.68 29.01 -20.86
N GLN A 337 12.32 28.67 -21.98
CA GLN A 337 12.22 29.45 -23.22
C GLN A 337 10.78 29.48 -23.75
N ARG A 338 10.03 28.38 -23.63
CA ARG A 338 8.61 28.33 -23.99
C ARG A 338 7.78 29.34 -23.18
N LEU A 339 8.02 29.42 -21.87
CA LEU A 339 7.37 30.40 -21.00
C LEU A 339 7.78 31.83 -21.33
N ALA A 340 9.08 32.09 -21.51
CA ALA A 340 9.58 33.40 -21.91
C ALA A 340 9.00 33.86 -23.26
N ASN A 341 8.92 32.97 -24.25
CA ASN A 341 8.28 33.25 -25.53
C ASN A 341 6.79 33.58 -25.39
N TRP A 342 6.10 32.87 -24.50
CA TRP A 342 4.67 33.04 -24.30
C TRP A 342 4.33 34.35 -23.56
N VAL A 343 5.12 34.69 -22.54
CA VAL A 343 4.97 35.95 -21.81
C VAL A 343 5.47 37.15 -22.64
N GLY A 344 6.46 36.93 -23.50
CA GLY A 344 7.09 37.95 -24.34
C GLY A 344 8.37 38.55 -23.74
N GLU A 345 8.73 38.19 -22.51
CA GLU A 345 9.99 38.60 -21.85
C GLU A 345 10.50 37.50 -20.89
N ASP A 346 11.82 37.51 -20.63
CA ASP A 346 12.46 36.69 -19.60
C ASP A 346 12.84 37.57 -18.39
N PRO A 347 12.14 37.46 -17.26
CA PRO A 347 12.42 38.27 -16.06
C PRO A 347 13.63 37.76 -15.25
N PHE A 348 14.31 36.69 -15.70
CA PHE A 348 15.40 36.03 -14.98
C PHE A 348 16.77 36.18 -15.65
N VAL A 349 16.93 37.08 -16.62
CA VAL A 349 18.24 37.35 -17.23
C VAL A 349 19.29 37.66 -16.16
N GLY A 350 20.36 36.85 -16.11
CA GLY A 350 21.43 36.96 -15.11
C GLY A 350 21.09 36.41 -13.72
N ARG A 351 19.91 35.78 -13.55
CA ARG A 351 19.41 35.22 -12.29
C ARG A 351 19.12 33.72 -12.45
N PRO A 352 20.15 32.86 -12.29
CA PRO A 352 20.00 31.42 -12.50
C PRO A 352 19.03 30.80 -11.49
N GLY A 353 18.29 29.79 -11.94
CA GLY A 353 17.39 28.99 -11.11
C GLY A 353 18.06 27.75 -10.54
N LEU A 354 17.37 27.08 -9.62
CA LEU A 354 17.74 25.77 -9.08
C LEU A 354 16.59 24.79 -9.30
N VAL A 355 16.85 23.68 -9.99
CA VAL A 355 15.93 22.54 -10.07
C VAL A 355 16.41 21.45 -9.12
N ARG A 356 15.50 20.92 -8.31
CA ARG A 356 15.75 19.80 -7.43
C ARG A 356 14.76 18.68 -7.70
N LEU A 357 15.29 17.50 -7.98
CA LEU A 357 14.49 16.30 -8.18
C LEU A 357 14.63 15.38 -6.97
N VAL A 358 13.51 14.97 -6.41
CA VAL A 358 13.43 14.12 -5.23
C VAL A 358 12.65 12.85 -5.53
N PRO A 359 12.99 11.70 -4.95
CA PRO A 359 12.32 10.46 -5.30
C PRO A 359 10.99 10.24 -4.56
N ARG A 360 10.84 10.69 -3.31
CA ARG A 360 9.66 10.36 -2.48
C ARG A 360 8.94 11.59 -1.94
N GLY A 361 7.73 11.36 -1.45
CA GLY A 361 6.91 12.39 -0.80
C GLY A 361 7.56 12.94 0.48
N CYS A 362 8.18 12.10 1.30
CA CYS A 362 8.90 12.55 2.49
C CYS A 362 10.11 13.43 2.13
N ASP A 363 10.73 13.23 0.97
CA ASP A 363 11.81 14.11 0.51
C ASP A 363 11.28 15.52 0.16
N LEU A 364 10.04 15.64 -0.34
CA LEU A 364 9.39 16.95 -0.54
C LEU A 364 9.14 17.66 0.79
N ASP A 365 8.73 16.92 1.84
CA ASP A 365 8.56 17.49 3.18
C ASP A 365 9.88 18.06 3.69
N ALA A 366 10.99 17.34 3.45
CA ALA A 366 12.34 17.77 3.79
C ALA A 366 12.82 19.01 3.04
N GLU A 367 12.23 19.29 1.88
CA GLU A 367 12.44 20.53 1.12
C GLU A 367 11.47 21.66 1.51
N GLY A 368 10.53 21.38 2.41
CA GLY A 368 9.62 22.37 2.96
C GLY A 368 8.30 22.51 2.20
N ALA A 369 7.85 21.45 1.52
CA ALA A 369 6.61 21.42 0.75
C ALA A 369 5.45 22.11 1.47
N PRO A 370 4.62 22.91 0.77
CA PRO A 370 3.49 23.60 1.37
C PRO A 370 2.33 22.65 1.69
N PHE A 371 2.22 21.54 0.94
CA PHE A 371 1.18 20.54 1.09
C PHE A 371 1.74 19.12 1.04
N TRP A 372 1.18 18.24 1.88
CA TRP A 372 1.53 16.83 1.92
C TRP A 372 1.12 16.06 0.66
N TRP A 373 0.30 16.60 -0.24
CA TRP A 373 -0.10 15.93 -1.50
C TRP A 373 0.62 16.52 -2.72
N ALA A 374 1.48 17.53 -2.54
CA ALA A 374 2.17 18.19 -3.63
C ALA A 374 3.03 17.19 -4.42
N GLY A 375 3.00 17.29 -5.76
CA GLY A 375 3.93 16.59 -6.67
C GLY A 375 5.21 17.40 -6.95
N GLY A 376 5.16 18.70 -6.67
CA GLY A 376 6.24 19.67 -6.78
C GLY A 376 5.84 20.97 -6.11
N PHE A 377 6.78 21.90 -5.97
CA PHE A 377 6.49 23.27 -5.60
C PHE A 377 7.61 24.22 -6.05
N GLN A 378 7.23 25.48 -6.24
CA GLN A 378 8.14 26.58 -6.51
C GLN A 378 8.34 27.47 -5.27
N GLY A 379 9.59 27.63 -4.82
CA GLY A 379 9.98 28.54 -3.75
C GLY A 379 11.02 29.55 -4.23
N GLY A 380 10.58 30.75 -4.63
CA GLY A 380 11.48 31.77 -5.18
C GLY A 380 12.10 31.30 -6.51
N ASP A 381 13.43 31.14 -6.57
CA ASP A 381 14.15 30.58 -7.73
C ASP A 381 14.39 29.06 -7.64
N VAL A 382 13.85 28.40 -6.62
CA VAL A 382 14.03 26.96 -6.41
C VAL A 382 12.77 26.21 -6.84
N THR A 383 12.89 25.41 -7.88
CA THR A 383 11.89 24.44 -8.34
C THR A 383 12.20 23.09 -7.72
N THR A 384 11.29 22.54 -6.92
CA THR A 384 11.44 21.18 -6.37
C THR A 384 10.35 20.28 -6.93
N LEU A 385 10.71 19.11 -7.46
CA LEU A 385 9.79 18.15 -8.05
C LEU A 385 10.03 16.75 -7.50
N ARG A 386 8.96 16.03 -7.20
CA ARG A 386 9.01 14.59 -6.99
C ARG A 386 9.03 13.88 -8.33
N PHE A 387 10.05 13.08 -8.57
CA PHE A 387 10.19 12.31 -9.80
C PHE A 387 9.34 11.03 -9.76
N ALA A 388 8.05 11.16 -10.07
CA ALA A 388 7.10 10.05 -10.14
C ALA A 388 6.55 9.81 -11.57
N MET A 389 7.08 10.52 -12.57
CA MET A 389 6.47 10.63 -13.90
C MET A 389 6.96 9.57 -14.90
N GLY A 390 8.02 8.83 -14.55
CA GLY A 390 8.58 7.69 -15.32
C GLY A 390 9.14 8.00 -16.70
N THR A 391 8.84 9.17 -17.27
CA THR A 391 9.15 9.61 -18.64
C THR A 391 9.73 11.02 -18.63
N ARG A 392 10.46 11.36 -19.69
CA ARG A 392 11.07 12.67 -19.83
C ARG A 392 10.03 13.73 -20.17
N GLU A 393 9.02 13.44 -21.00
CA GLU A 393 7.92 14.41 -21.17
C GLU A 393 7.13 14.62 -19.88
N GLY A 394 6.85 13.56 -19.12
CA GLY A 394 6.17 13.69 -17.83
C GLY A 394 6.91 14.64 -16.87
N LEU A 395 8.25 14.51 -16.79
CA LEU A 395 9.11 15.45 -16.10
C LEU A 395 9.00 16.87 -16.65
N GLY A 396 9.02 17.02 -17.98
CA GLY A 396 8.88 18.31 -18.65
C GLY A 396 7.55 19.01 -18.34
N ARG A 397 6.46 18.25 -18.20
CA ARG A 397 5.13 18.77 -17.81
C ARG A 397 5.14 19.30 -16.38
N GLY A 398 5.73 18.53 -15.46
CA GLY A 398 5.97 18.98 -14.07
C GLY A 398 6.83 20.23 -13.99
N LEU A 399 7.95 20.27 -14.72
CA LEU A 399 8.83 21.45 -14.78
C LEU A 399 8.11 22.68 -15.34
N THR A 400 7.35 22.52 -16.42
CA THR A 400 6.61 23.66 -17.00
C THR A 400 5.56 24.20 -16.02
N HIS A 401 4.88 23.33 -15.28
CA HIS A 401 3.93 23.73 -14.24
C HIS A 401 4.62 24.58 -13.17
N GLU A 402 5.68 24.08 -12.54
CA GLU A 402 6.36 24.80 -11.44
C GLU A 402 7.11 26.05 -11.93
N LEU A 403 7.70 26.01 -13.12
CA LEU A 403 8.33 27.20 -13.71
C LEU A 403 7.30 28.28 -14.02
N THR A 404 6.04 27.93 -14.30
CA THR A 404 4.98 28.94 -14.44
C THR A 404 4.79 29.70 -13.14
N HIS A 405 4.81 29.03 -11.99
CA HIS A 405 4.79 29.71 -10.68
C HIS A 405 6.01 30.62 -10.47
N ARG A 406 7.18 30.25 -11.00
CA ARG A 406 8.39 31.09 -10.96
C ARG A 406 8.17 32.38 -11.74
N PHE A 407 7.73 32.28 -12.99
CA PHE A 407 7.42 33.41 -13.86
C PHE A 407 6.33 34.28 -13.23
N ASP A 408 5.27 33.67 -12.69
CA ASP A 408 4.15 34.39 -12.13
C ASP A 408 4.53 35.17 -10.89
N GLY A 409 5.34 34.58 -9.99
CA GLY A 409 5.89 35.27 -8.84
C GLY A 409 6.79 36.45 -9.18
N ALA A 410 7.44 36.44 -10.35
CA ALA A 410 8.29 37.55 -10.81
C ALA A 410 7.51 38.67 -11.51
N LEU A 411 6.43 38.33 -12.22
CA LEU A 411 5.71 39.25 -13.11
C LEU A 411 4.40 39.78 -12.49
N TRP A 412 3.70 38.95 -11.73
CA TRP A 412 2.36 39.22 -11.22
C TRP A 412 2.25 38.82 -9.74
N ALA A 413 2.60 39.76 -8.86
CA ALA A 413 2.47 39.55 -7.41
C ALA A 413 1.01 39.31 -6.99
N ASN A 414 0.79 38.42 -6.01
CA ASN A 414 -0.50 38.13 -5.38
C ASN A 414 -1.58 37.55 -6.30
N CYS A 415 -1.20 36.74 -7.30
CA CYS A 415 -2.17 35.97 -8.07
C CYS A 415 -3.03 35.06 -7.15
N PRO A 416 -4.37 35.04 -7.30
CA PRO A 416 -5.21 34.15 -6.51
C PRO A 416 -4.94 32.68 -6.88
N GLY A 417 -5.18 31.76 -5.93
CA GLY A 417 -4.85 30.34 -6.09
C GLY A 417 -5.40 29.70 -7.37
N TRP A 418 -6.67 29.97 -7.71
CA TRP A 418 -7.31 29.42 -8.93
C TRP A 418 -6.61 29.86 -10.21
N LEU A 419 -6.05 31.07 -10.22
CA LEU A 419 -5.37 31.63 -11.38
C LEU A 419 -3.95 31.08 -11.50
N ALA A 420 -3.21 31.09 -10.39
CA ALA A 420 -1.85 30.55 -10.35
C ALA A 420 -1.84 29.07 -10.73
N GLU A 421 -2.64 28.24 -10.05
CA GLU A 421 -2.68 26.79 -10.31
C GLU A 421 -3.36 26.45 -11.63
N GLY A 422 -4.44 27.17 -11.99
CA GLY A 422 -5.15 26.93 -13.24
C GLY A 422 -4.29 27.19 -14.48
N ARG A 423 -3.48 28.26 -14.44
CA ARG A 423 -2.55 28.59 -15.50
C ARG A 423 -1.35 27.66 -15.54
N ALA A 424 -0.79 27.28 -14.38
CA ALA A 424 0.30 26.32 -14.30
C ALA A 424 -0.12 24.92 -14.82
N CYS A 425 -1.34 24.48 -14.51
CA CYS A 425 -1.90 23.25 -15.09
C CYS A 425 -2.10 23.34 -16.61
N TRP A 426 -2.62 24.46 -17.12
CA TRP A 426 -2.80 24.66 -18.55
C TRP A 426 -1.47 24.65 -19.30
N THR A 427 -0.48 25.43 -18.86
CA THR A 427 0.86 25.49 -19.48
C THR A 427 1.61 24.16 -19.38
N GLY A 428 1.49 23.45 -18.26
CA GLY A 428 2.04 22.10 -18.10
C GLY A 428 1.50 21.09 -19.12
N ALA A 429 0.33 21.35 -19.70
CA ALA A 429 -0.33 20.43 -20.61
C ALA A 429 -0.40 20.91 -22.07
N ALA A 430 -0.36 22.22 -22.33
CA ALA A 430 -0.61 22.86 -23.62
C ALA A 430 0.55 22.77 -24.64
N TYR A 431 1.17 21.61 -24.81
CA TYR A 431 2.19 21.35 -25.82
C TYR A 431 2.28 19.84 -26.14
N ASN A 432 2.81 19.49 -27.31
CA ASN A 432 2.87 18.11 -27.81
C ASN A 432 4.11 17.39 -27.31
N THR A 433 5.29 17.98 -27.48
CA THR A 433 6.58 17.37 -27.15
C THR A 433 7.43 18.29 -26.28
N GLU A 434 8.39 17.73 -25.54
CA GLU A 434 9.30 18.55 -24.71
C GLU A 434 10.12 19.57 -25.51
N ASP A 435 10.31 19.34 -26.81
CA ASP A 435 11.07 20.20 -27.72
C ASP A 435 10.29 21.42 -28.22
N ASP A 436 8.97 21.45 -28.06
CA ASP A 436 8.15 22.54 -28.56
C ASP A 436 8.57 23.87 -27.91
N THR A 437 8.78 24.94 -28.65
CA THR A 437 9.12 26.24 -28.04
C THR A 437 7.90 27.16 -27.88
N GLN A 438 6.71 26.67 -28.21
CA GLN A 438 5.44 27.41 -28.21
C GLN A 438 4.33 26.55 -27.59
N PHE A 439 3.32 27.20 -27.00
CA PHE A 439 2.12 26.50 -26.52
C PHE A 439 1.07 26.35 -27.62
N ILE A 440 0.24 25.32 -27.51
CA ILE A 440 -0.95 25.10 -28.33
C ILE A 440 -2.04 26.06 -27.84
N GLY A 441 -2.30 27.10 -28.64
CA GLY A 441 -3.15 28.23 -28.22
C GLY A 441 -4.62 27.88 -27.96
N ASP A 442 -5.13 26.81 -28.57
CA ASP A 442 -6.48 26.26 -28.45
C ASP A 442 -6.53 24.93 -27.67
N TYR A 443 -5.56 24.72 -26.78
CA TYR A 443 -5.51 23.52 -25.93
C TYR A 443 -6.60 23.52 -24.87
N LEU A 444 -7.36 22.43 -24.77
CA LEU A 444 -8.35 22.21 -23.71
C LEU A 444 -8.40 20.74 -23.27
N ALA A 445 -8.40 20.51 -21.95
CA ALA A 445 -8.53 19.18 -21.36
C ALA A 445 -9.99 18.87 -21.00
N ALA A 446 -10.72 18.14 -21.86
CA ALA A 446 -12.14 17.82 -21.63
C ALA A 446 -12.38 17.14 -20.27
N GLY A 447 -11.45 16.29 -19.81
CA GLY A 447 -11.49 15.65 -18.50
C GLY A 447 -11.51 16.63 -17.32
N SER A 448 -10.79 17.76 -17.41
CA SER A 448 -10.79 18.81 -16.38
C SER A 448 -12.15 19.51 -16.29
N PHE A 449 -12.81 19.72 -17.43
CA PHE A 449 -14.15 20.32 -17.48
C PHE A 449 -15.21 19.39 -16.89
N ALA A 450 -15.13 18.09 -17.22
CA ALA A 450 -15.95 17.06 -16.62
C ALA A 450 -15.78 16.98 -15.09
N GLY A 451 -14.53 16.99 -14.62
CA GLY A 451 -14.21 17.00 -13.20
C GLY A 451 -14.76 18.23 -12.48
N THR A 452 -14.55 19.42 -13.03
CA THR A 452 -15.03 20.69 -12.46
C THR A 452 -16.56 20.75 -12.41
N PHE A 453 -17.26 20.30 -13.46
CA PHE A 453 -18.72 20.21 -13.47
C PHE A 453 -19.24 19.26 -12.38
N ASN A 454 -18.66 18.06 -12.27
CA ASN A 454 -19.04 17.05 -11.27
C ASN A 454 -18.74 17.49 -9.82
N LEU A 455 -17.73 18.35 -9.63
CA LEU A 455 -17.47 18.98 -8.34
C LEU A 455 -18.51 20.05 -8.00
N GLY A 456 -19.36 20.48 -8.94
CA GLY A 456 -20.44 21.45 -8.68
C GLY A 456 -20.03 22.90 -8.86
N TYR A 457 -18.91 23.19 -9.55
CA TYR A 457 -18.46 24.57 -9.82
C TYR A 457 -19.32 25.31 -10.87
N GLY A 458 -20.37 24.67 -11.37
CA GLY A 458 -21.46 25.33 -12.11
C GLY A 458 -22.49 26.00 -11.21
N ASP A 459 -22.33 25.94 -9.87
CA ASP A 459 -23.12 26.66 -8.89
C ASP A 459 -22.45 27.99 -8.47
N PRO A 460 -23.17 29.12 -8.41
CA PRO A 460 -22.57 30.43 -8.08
C PRO A 460 -21.96 30.49 -6.69
N GLY A 461 -22.55 29.81 -5.71
CA GLY A 461 -22.04 29.75 -4.34
C GLY A 461 -20.69 29.03 -4.29
N LYS A 462 -20.57 27.91 -4.99
CA LYS A 462 -19.30 27.16 -5.06
C LYS A 462 -18.24 27.86 -5.93
N LEU A 463 -18.62 28.52 -7.03
CA LEU A 463 -17.66 29.33 -7.79
C LEU A 463 -17.13 30.51 -6.96
N ARG A 464 -17.98 31.14 -6.14
CA ARG A 464 -17.56 32.23 -5.26
C ARG A 464 -16.44 31.83 -4.30
N THR A 465 -16.51 30.63 -3.71
CA THR A 465 -15.47 30.14 -2.79
C THR A 465 -14.12 29.91 -3.48
N LEU A 466 -14.14 29.51 -4.76
CA LEU A 466 -12.92 29.44 -5.61
C LEU A 466 -12.32 30.84 -5.82
N LEU A 467 -13.16 31.83 -6.11
CA LEU A 467 -12.72 33.19 -6.44
C LEU A 467 -12.18 33.96 -5.24
N ASP A 468 -12.79 33.82 -4.06
CA ASP A 468 -12.34 34.48 -2.83
C ASP A 468 -11.25 33.70 -2.06
N GLY A 469 -10.97 32.46 -2.47
CA GLY A 469 -9.98 31.60 -1.84
C GLY A 469 -10.42 30.98 -0.52
N SER A 470 -11.71 31.05 -0.18
CA SER A 470 -12.31 30.42 1.02
C SER A 470 -12.61 28.93 0.84
N LEU A 471 -12.07 28.32 -0.22
CA LEU A 471 -12.15 26.89 -0.49
C LEU A 471 -11.79 26.06 0.75
N GLU A 472 -12.61 25.06 1.03
CA GLU A 472 -12.25 24.01 1.98
C GLU A 472 -11.07 23.18 1.45
N GLU A 473 -11.02 22.97 0.12
CA GLU A 473 -9.99 22.20 -0.56
C GLU A 473 -9.15 23.04 -1.54
N TYR A 474 -7.86 23.18 -1.25
CA TYR A 474 -6.94 23.91 -2.12
C TYR A 474 -6.75 23.23 -3.48
N ARG A 475 -6.82 21.89 -3.59
CA ARG A 475 -6.69 21.15 -4.85
C ARG A 475 -7.73 21.53 -5.91
N ASP A 476 -8.86 22.10 -5.51
CA ASP A 476 -9.87 22.55 -6.46
C ASP A 476 -9.34 23.71 -7.32
N ASN A 477 -8.33 24.45 -6.87
CA ASN A 477 -7.61 25.43 -7.68
C ASN A 477 -6.94 24.82 -8.92
N TYR A 478 -6.61 23.54 -8.92
CA TYR A 478 -6.01 22.85 -10.07
C TYR A 478 -7.10 22.55 -11.10
N THR A 479 -8.08 21.72 -10.74
CA THR A 479 -9.12 21.28 -11.69
C THR A 479 -10.07 22.42 -12.08
N ALA A 480 -10.67 23.10 -11.10
CA ALA A 480 -11.59 24.20 -11.34
C ALA A 480 -10.87 25.44 -11.86
N GLY A 481 -9.68 25.75 -11.35
CA GLY A 481 -8.87 26.85 -11.85
C GLY A 481 -8.43 26.65 -13.30
N THR A 482 -8.03 25.43 -13.72
CA THR A 482 -7.68 25.16 -15.12
C THR A 482 -8.87 25.33 -16.05
N ALA A 483 -10.04 24.85 -15.63
CA ALA A 483 -11.27 25.02 -16.39
C ALA A 483 -11.64 26.51 -16.51
N LEU A 484 -11.57 27.27 -15.42
CA LEU A 484 -11.86 28.70 -15.40
C LEU A 484 -10.83 29.51 -16.21
N TRP A 485 -9.53 29.23 -16.08
CA TRP A 485 -8.48 29.82 -16.90
C TRP A 485 -8.71 29.54 -18.38
N SER A 486 -8.96 28.28 -18.75
CA SER A 486 -9.20 27.89 -20.14
C SER A 486 -10.43 28.59 -20.71
N TYR A 487 -11.49 28.70 -19.91
CA TYR A 487 -12.70 29.44 -20.26
C TYR A 487 -12.40 30.92 -20.52
N LEU A 488 -11.75 31.62 -19.58
CA LEU A 488 -11.40 33.03 -19.72
C LEU A 488 -10.41 33.27 -20.88
N TYR A 489 -9.47 32.35 -21.09
CA TYR A 489 -8.44 32.50 -22.12
C TYR A 489 -8.99 32.23 -23.53
N GLN A 490 -9.96 31.31 -23.67
CA GLN A 490 -10.34 30.77 -24.99
C GLN A 490 -11.79 30.98 -25.41
N ALA A 491 -12.71 31.30 -24.50
CA ALA A 491 -14.12 31.49 -24.84
C ALA A 491 -14.29 32.66 -25.81
N LYS A 492 -15.14 32.43 -26.82
CA LYS A 492 -15.47 33.39 -27.86
C LYS A 492 -16.96 33.66 -27.83
N ASP A 493 -17.32 34.84 -28.30
CA ASP A 493 -18.72 35.28 -28.39
C ASP A 493 -19.59 34.29 -29.19
N SER A 494 -19.02 33.69 -30.24
CA SER A 494 -19.66 32.67 -31.08
C SER A 494 -20.03 31.36 -30.36
N ASP A 495 -19.49 31.10 -29.17
CA ASP A 495 -19.66 29.80 -28.50
C ASP A 495 -21.02 29.70 -27.79
N PHE A 496 -21.70 30.84 -27.61
CA PHE A 496 -22.93 30.97 -26.84
C PHE A 496 -24.17 31.29 -27.69
N THR A 497 -24.03 31.29 -29.02
CA THR A 497 -25.15 31.54 -29.92
C THR A 497 -26.05 30.30 -30.02
N PRO A 498 -27.36 30.38 -29.70
CA PRO A 498 -28.29 29.24 -29.74
C PRO A 498 -28.36 28.57 -31.13
N ARG A 499 -28.42 27.24 -31.13
CA ARG A 499 -28.50 26.41 -32.36
C ARG A 499 -29.74 26.70 -33.21
N GLU A 500 -30.84 27.15 -32.57
CA GLU A 500 -32.10 27.51 -33.23
C GLU A 500 -32.07 28.92 -33.85
N GLU A 501 -31.33 29.87 -33.25
CA GLU A 501 -31.13 31.21 -33.80
C GLU A 501 -30.23 31.17 -35.04
N GLU A 502 -29.24 30.28 -35.09
CA GLU A 502 -28.41 30.06 -36.27
C GLU A 502 -29.21 29.54 -37.49
N GLU A 503 -30.30 28.79 -37.25
CA GLU A 503 -31.23 28.31 -38.30
C GLU A 503 -32.33 29.33 -38.64
N GLU A 504 -32.84 30.08 -37.67
CA GLU A 504 -33.79 31.18 -37.93
C GLU A 504 -33.13 32.41 -38.59
N GLU A 505 -31.90 32.76 -38.24
CA GLU A 505 -31.17 33.89 -38.84
C GLU A 505 -30.68 33.56 -40.26
N LYS A 506 -30.30 32.30 -40.53
CA LYS A 506 -30.12 31.80 -41.91
C LYS A 506 -31.37 32.00 -42.76
N LYS A 507 -32.57 31.97 -42.15
CA LYS A 507 -33.85 32.29 -42.82
C LYS A 507 -34.15 33.80 -42.87
N LYS A 508 -33.67 34.63 -41.93
CA LYS A 508 -34.04 36.05 -41.81
C LYS A 508 -33.09 37.06 -42.50
N LYS A 509 -31.95 36.66 -43.10
CA LYS A 509 -30.98 37.59 -43.74
C LYS A 509 -30.52 38.76 -42.84
N VAL A 510 -30.69 38.67 -41.53
CA VAL A 510 -30.07 39.62 -40.60
C VAL A 510 -28.67 39.10 -40.32
N ARG A 511 -27.68 39.92 -40.60
CA ARG A 511 -26.26 39.55 -40.58
C ARG A 511 -25.73 39.77 -39.17
N TYR A 512 -26.13 38.95 -38.19
CA TYR A 512 -25.33 38.82 -36.96
C TYR A 512 -24.06 38.08 -37.35
N GLN A 513 -22.94 38.80 -37.38
CA GLN A 513 -21.62 38.19 -37.54
C GLN A 513 -21.03 38.05 -36.15
N PRO A 514 -21.06 36.85 -35.53
CA PRO A 514 -20.31 36.65 -34.31
C PRO A 514 -18.84 36.96 -34.62
N MET A 515 -18.26 37.89 -33.86
CA MET A 515 -16.96 38.48 -34.21
C MET A 515 -15.78 37.49 -34.09
N ASN A 516 -16.01 36.26 -33.61
CA ASN A 516 -14.97 35.25 -33.33
C ASN A 516 -13.82 35.84 -32.48
N VAL A 517 -14.14 36.84 -31.64
CA VAL A 517 -13.23 37.53 -30.74
C VAL A 517 -13.28 36.85 -29.38
N HIS A 518 -12.12 36.76 -28.72
CA HIS A 518 -12.03 36.28 -27.35
C HIS A 518 -12.74 37.23 -26.39
N LEU A 519 -13.69 36.72 -25.61
CA LEU A 519 -14.53 37.52 -24.72
C LEU A 519 -13.77 38.14 -23.55
N TYR A 520 -12.83 37.38 -22.96
CA TYR A 520 -12.21 37.75 -21.68
C TYR A 520 -10.70 37.97 -21.73
N ARG A 521 -10.02 37.63 -22.85
CA ARG A 521 -8.55 37.56 -22.91
C ARG A 521 -7.85 38.89 -22.57
N SER A 522 -8.31 40.01 -23.10
CA SER A 522 -7.75 41.34 -22.78
C SER A 522 -7.99 41.76 -21.34
N ARG A 523 -9.14 41.37 -20.76
CA ARG A 523 -9.48 41.60 -19.36
C ARG A 523 -8.68 40.71 -18.41
N LEU A 524 -8.32 39.51 -18.84
CA LEU A 524 -7.49 38.58 -18.08
C LEU A 524 -6.09 39.14 -17.84
N GLU A 525 -5.47 39.72 -18.88
CA GLU A 525 -4.20 40.44 -18.74
C GLU A 525 -4.30 41.65 -17.78
N GLN A 526 -5.41 42.40 -17.84
CA GLN A 526 -5.68 43.49 -16.91
C GLN A 526 -5.83 42.99 -15.45
N PHE A 527 -6.55 41.89 -15.26
CA PHE A 527 -6.78 41.27 -13.96
C PHE A 527 -5.46 40.85 -13.31
N MET A 528 -4.57 40.20 -14.08
CA MET A 528 -3.27 39.70 -13.62
C MET A 528 -2.30 40.82 -13.18
N ARG A 529 -2.41 42.02 -13.77
CA ARG A 529 -1.56 43.16 -13.38
C ARG A 529 -1.98 43.85 -12.07
N ASN A 530 -3.20 43.63 -11.59
CA ASN A 530 -3.72 44.26 -10.37
C ASN A 530 -4.68 43.34 -9.58
N PRO A 531 -4.27 42.14 -9.15
CA PRO A 531 -5.12 41.27 -8.35
C PRO A 531 -5.21 41.81 -6.92
N ALA A 532 -6.16 42.71 -6.59
CA ALA A 532 -6.66 42.97 -5.21
C ALA A 532 -7.48 44.27 -5.02
N GLN A 533 -7.81 45.08 -6.04
CA GLN A 533 -8.60 46.30 -5.76
C GLN A 533 -10.03 45.94 -5.32
N GLY A 534 -10.42 46.25 -4.07
CA GLY A 534 -11.82 46.20 -3.62
C GLY A 534 -12.43 44.81 -3.35
N GLY A 535 -11.61 43.78 -3.10
CA GLY A 535 -12.05 42.40 -2.82
C GLY A 535 -12.03 41.49 -4.06
N ALA A 536 -11.63 40.23 -3.90
CA ALA A 536 -11.32 39.31 -5.01
C ALA A 536 -12.51 39.08 -5.95
N VAL A 537 -13.70 38.82 -5.41
CA VAL A 537 -14.92 38.57 -6.20
C VAL A 537 -15.40 39.85 -6.89
N ALA A 538 -15.43 40.97 -6.18
CA ALA A 538 -15.87 42.23 -6.78
C ALA A 538 -14.91 42.71 -7.88
N TRP A 539 -13.61 42.44 -7.75
CA TRP A 539 -12.64 42.69 -8.81
C TRP A 539 -12.84 41.76 -10.00
N PHE A 540 -13.12 40.49 -9.75
CA PHE A 540 -13.47 39.52 -10.79
C PHE A 540 -14.70 39.96 -11.57
N GLU A 541 -15.79 40.33 -10.89
CA GLU A 541 -17.02 40.82 -11.54
C GLU A 541 -16.73 42.06 -12.40
N ARG A 542 -15.96 43.02 -11.90
CA ARG A 542 -15.57 44.20 -12.70
C ARG A 542 -14.75 43.87 -13.94
N CYS A 543 -14.03 42.75 -13.97
CA CYS A 543 -13.21 42.37 -15.11
C CYS A 543 -13.95 41.47 -16.11
N PHE A 544 -14.81 40.57 -15.61
CA PHE A 544 -15.35 39.46 -16.41
C PHE A 544 -16.87 39.38 -16.43
N ALA A 545 -17.57 40.13 -15.57
CA ALA A 545 -19.01 40.13 -15.44
C ALA A 545 -19.56 41.56 -15.21
N ASP A 546 -19.20 42.49 -16.09
CA ASP A 546 -19.53 43.91 -16.03
C ASP A 546 -20.70 44.33 -16.94
N GLY A 547 -21.30 43.38 -17.66
CA GLY A 547 -22.36 43.61 -18.65
C GLY A 547 -21.88 44.28 -19.95
N GLN A 548 -20.56 44.43 -20.16
CA GLN A 548 -20.00 45.17 -21.30
C GLN A 548 -19.34 44.25 -22.33
N ASP A 549 -19.34 44.66 -23.59
CA ASP A 549 -18.72 43.94 -24.73
C ASP A 549 -19.10 42.44 -24.82
N GLY A 550 -20.37 42.11 -24.53
CA GLY A 550 -20.89 40.74 -24.57
C GLY A 550 -20.64 39.92 -23.30
N ARG A 551 -19.95 40.48 -22.30
CA ARG A 551 -19.74 39.85 -20.99
C ARG A 551 -21.03 39.86 -20.14
N PRO A 552 -21.22 38.88 -19.24
CA PRO A 552 -22.37 38.78 -18.32
C PRO A 552 -22.52 40.00 -17.39
N GLU A 553 -23.73 40.29 -16.88
CA GLU A 553 -24.01 41.45 -15.98
C GLU A 553 -23.65 41.20 -14.50
N GLY A 554 -23.24 39.98 -14.15
CA GLY A 554 -22.81 39.64 -12.79
C GLY A 554 -22.38 38.19 -12.64
N LEU A 555 -21.95 37.81 -11.43
CA LEU A 555 -21.39 36.48 -11.17
C LEU A 555 -22.38 35.33 -11.47
N ASP A 556 -23.68 35.51 -11.23
CA ASP A 556 -24.67 34.45 -11.45
C ASP A 556 -24.82 34.13 -12.95
N GLU A 557 -24.93 35.15 -13.80
CA GLU A 557 -24.99 34.97 -15.25
C GLU A 557 -23.65 34.45 -15.81
N PHE A 558 -22.52 34.93 -15.28
CA PHE A 558 -21.20 34.37 -15.60
C PHE A 558 -21.13 32.88 -15.27
N THR A 559 -21.61 32.49 -14.10
CA THR A 559 -21.59 31.09 -13.66
C THR A 559 -22.49 30.22 -14.53
N ALA A 560 -23.67 30.72 -14.93
CA ALA A 560 -24.55 30.02 -15.86
C ALA A 560 -23.86 29.76 -17.20
N ARG A 561 -23.22 30.78 -17.80
CA ARG A 561 -22.48 30.60 -19.06
C ARG A 561 -21.28 29.68 -18.90
N PHE A 562 -20.55 29.78 -17.79
CA PHE A 562 -19.44 28.87 -17.51
C PHE A 562 -19.91 27.41 -17.36
N ARG A 563 -21.03 27.19 -16.66
CA ARG A 563 -21.67 25.87 -16.54
C ARG A 563 -22.05 25.31 -17.90
N ASP A 564 -22.68 26.12 -18.75
CA ASP A 564 -23.13 25.68 -20.07
C ASP A 564 -21.93 25.35 -20.97
N PHE A 565 -20.86 26.14 -20.89
CA PHE A 565 -19.58 25.86 -21.57
C PHE A 565 -18.96 24.54 -21.10
N MET A 566 -18.97 24.23 -19.80
CA MET A 566 -18.50 22.95 -19.28
C MET A 566 -19.37 21.78 -19.72
N ASN A 567 -20.69 21.95 -19.68
CA ASN A 567 -21.66 20.91 -20.03
C ASN A 567 -21.58 20.52 -21.51
N ALA A 568 -21.24 21.45 -22.41
CA ALA A 568 -21.08 21.19 -23.84
C ALA A 568 -20.10 20.04 -24.17
N PHE A 569 -19.09 19.80 -23.33
CA PHE A 569 -18.13 18.71 -23.52
C PHE A 569 -18.61 17.36 -22.96
N LEU A 570 -19.71 17.35 -22.21
CA LEU A 570 -20.33 16.17 -21.60
C LEU A 570 -21.52 15.64 -22.41
N GLU A 571 -22.01 16.41 -23.38
CA GLU A 571 -23.12 16.00 -24.22
C GLU A 571 -22.76 14.80 -25.10
N PRO A 572 -23.67 13.83 -25.30
CA PRO A 572 -23.42 12.70 -26.20
C PRO A 572 -23.06 13.11 -27.63
N GLU A 573 -23.62 14.24 -28.08
CA GLU A 573 -23.26 14.91 -29.32
C GLU A 573 -22.77 16.34 -29.03
N PRO A 574 -21.47 16.54 -28.72
CA PRO A 574 -20.95 17.84 -28.37
C PRO A 574 -21.18 18.89 -29.47
N PRO A 575 -21.45 20.16 -29.12
CA PRO A 575 -21.60 21.24 -30.09
C PRO A 575 -20.39 21.37 -31.02
N VAL A 576 -20.60 21.73 -32.29
CA VAL A 576 -19.53 21.76 -33.32
C VAL A 576 -18.36 22.66 -32.92
N TRP A 577 -18.60 23.76 -32.21
CA TRP A 577 -17.55 24.68 -31.77
C TRP A 577 -16.53 24.01 -30.83
N THR A 578 -16.90 22.96 -30.10
CA THR A 578 -16.00 22.20 -29.22
C THR A 578 -14.89 21.48 -30.00
N ARG A 579 -15.10 21.22 -31.30
CA ARG A 579 -14.13 20.52 -32.16
C ARG A 579 -12.88 21.34 -32.47
N ARG A 580 -12.91 22.66 -32.23
CA ARG A 580 -11.75 23.52 -32.47
C ARG A 580 -10.64 23.31 -31.44
N PHE A 581 -10.97 22.76 -30.27
CA PHE A 581 -9.97 22.58 -29.23
C PHE A 581 -9.13 21.36 -29.52
N ALA A 582 -7.81 21.54 -29.46
CA ALA A 582 -6.89 20.42 -29.54
C ALA A 582 -6.89 19.68 -28.20
N ALA A 583 -7.17 18.37 -28.24
CA ALA A 583 -6.76 17.49 -27.16
C ALA A 583 -5.22 17.41 -27.22
N GLY A 584 -4.54 18.07 -26.29
CA GLY A 584 -3.09 17.91 -26.16
C GLY A 584 -2.76 16.44 -25.88
N GLY A 585 -1.69 15.94 -26.52
CA GLY A 585 -1.15 14.60 -26.26
C GLY A 585 -1.96 13.43 -26.85
N SER A 586 -2.27 13.45 -28.14
CA SER A 586 -2.74 12.25 -28.86
C SER A 586 -1.63 11.64 -29.73
N GLY A 587 -0.63 11.04 -29.09
CA GLY A 587 0.35 10.22 -29.78
C GLY A 587 1.38 9.62 -28.83
N PRO A 588 1.61 8.29 -28.84
CA PRO A 588 2.68 7.69 -28.08
C PRO A 588 3.99 7.97 -28.83
N ALA A 589 4.67 9.06 -28.49
CA ALA A 589 6.12 8.94 -28.48
C ALA A 589 6.40 7.88 -27.42
N HIS A 590 6.97 6.75 -27.83
CA HIS A 590 7.57 5.80 -26.90
C HIS A 590 8.78 6.49 -26.29
N ASP A 591 8.54 7.47 -25.43
CA ASP A 591 9.59 8.15 -24.70
C ASP A 591 10.20 7.11 -23.77
N PRO A 592 11.52 6.88 -23.86
CA PRO A 592 12.17 5.89 -23.02
C PRO A 592 11.85 6.19 -21.56
N LEU A 593 11.46 5.14 -20.84
CA LEU A 593 11.37 5.22 -19.39
C LEU A 593 12.72 5.68 -18.86
N LEU A 594 12.71 6.63 -17.94
CA LEU A 594 13.93 7.04 -17.25
C LEU A 594 14.25 5.96 -16.22
N TYR A 595 15.33 5.21 -16.46
CA TYR A 595 15.78 4.10 -15.62
C TYR A 595 16.75 4.61 -14.55
N ASP A 596 16.22 5.07 -13.41
CA ASP A 596 17.01 5.31 -12.22
C ASP A 596 16.45 4.44 -11.09
N ARG A 597 17.28 3.98 -10.15
CA ARG A 597 16.86 3.10 -9.02
C ARG A 597 15.62 3.61 -8.28
N MET A 598 15.35 4.91 -8.30
CA MET A 598 14.24 5.57 -7.61
C MET A 598 13.10 6.10 -8.52
N SER A 599 13.19 5.95 -9.86
CA SER A 599 12.21 6.47 -10.85
C SER A 599 11.01 5.55 -11.10
N TRP A 600 11.23 4.29 -10.81
CA TRP A 600 10.28 3.22 -10.60
C TRP A 600 9.24 3.63 -9.57
N PRO A 601 7.92 3.61 -9.88
CA PRO A 601 6.92 4.34 -9.12
C PRO A 601 6.84 3.82 -7.70
N ASN A 602 7.62 4.41 -6.80
CA ASN A 602 7.53 4.31 -5.35
C ASN A 602 6.21 4.97 -4.92
N ASP A 603 5.10 4.46 -5.44
CA ASP A 603 3.75 4.88 -5.17
C ASP A 603 3.40 4.43 -3.75
N HIS A 604 4.09 5.00 -2.77
CA HIS A 604 3.36 5.52 -1.64
C HIS A 604 2.31 6.45 -2.22
N TRP A 605 1.11 5.92 -2.35
CA TRP A 605 -0.09 6.76 -2.34
C TRP A 605 0.11 7.72 -1.18
N ARG A 606 0.32 9.00 -1.50
CA ARG A 606 0.69 9.98 -0.49
C ARG A 606 -0.58 10.19 0.33
N CYS A 607 -0.47 10.07 1.64
CA CYS A 607 -1.55 10.29 2.59
C CYS A 607 -1.15 11.45 3.49
N PRO A 608 -2.08 12.09 4.21
CA PRO A 608 -1.68 12.98 5.29
C PRO A 608 -0.76 12.20 6.25
N PRO A 609 0.52 12.57 6.37
CA PRO A 609 1.46 11.78 7.15
C PRO A 609 1.16 11.92 8.64
N ALA A 610 1.39 10.84 9.40
CA ALA A 610 1.49 10.98 10.84
C ALA A 610 2.70 11.85 11.19
N PHE A 611 2.61 12.62 12.28
CA PHE A 611 3.74 13.45 12.71
C PHE A 611 4.94 12.54 13.09
N GLY A 612 6.05 12.67 12.35
CA GLY A 612 7.24 11.83 12.51
C GLY A 612 7.41 10.75 11.44
N GLU A 613 6.38 10.50 10.62
CA GLU A 613 6.41 9.45 9.60
C GLU A 613 7.60 9.64 8.66
N GLU A 614 8.35 8.55 8.43
CA GLU A 614 9.65 8.46 7.74
C GLU A 614 10.82 9.22 8.39
N HIS A 615 10.59 10.45 8.86
CA HIS A 615 11.66 11.32 9.37
C HIS A 615 12.21 10.90 10.72
N ALA A 616 11.41 10.27 11.58
CA ALA A 616 11.89 9.68 12.82
C ALA A 616 12.87 8.53 12.52
N GLY A 617 12.57 7.72 11.49
CA GLY A 617 13.45 6.64 11.02
C GLY A 617 14.79 7.19 10.52
N PHE A 618 14.75 8.17 9.60
CA PHE A 618 15.97 8.83 9.11
C PHE A 618 16.80 9.45 10.24
N ALA A 619 16.16 10.13 11.20
CA ALA A 619 16.83 10.66 12.37
C ALA A 619 17.59 9.57 13.14
N GLY A 620 16.90 8.45 13.40
CA GLY A 620 17.46 7.30 14.09
C GLY A 620 18.67 6.68 13.39
N GLU A 621 18.60 6.50 12.07
CA GLU A 621 19.71 5.97 11.26
C GLU A 621 20.95 6.87 11.32
N ILE A 622 20.78 8.19 11.15
CA ILE A 622 21.91 9.14 11.16
C ILE A 622 22.51 9.26 12.56
N LEU A 623 21.67 9.29 13.60
CA LEU A 623 22.13 9.31 14.99
C LEU A 623 22.91 8.03 15.33
N ALA A 624 22.48 6.87 14.82
CA ALA A 624 23.21 5.61 14.97
C ALA A 624 24.58 5.66 14.27
N GLN A 625 24.65 6.17 13.03
CA GLN A 625 25.92 6.35 12.31
C GLN A 625 26.90 7.29 13.05
N ARG A 626 26.36 8.32 13.71
CA ARG A 626 27.12 9.26 14.57
C ARG A 626 27.36 8.74 15.99
N ARG A 627 27.09 7.46 16.25
CA ARG A 627 27.32 6.76 17.53
C ARG A 627 26.58 7.39 18.72
N ARG A 628 25.37 7.92 18.48
CA ARG A 628 24.47 8.45 19.50
C ARG A 628 23.41 7.42 19.87
N ALA A 629 23.81 6.39 20.61
CA ALA A 629 22.96 5.21 20.86
C ALA A 629 21.59 5.52 21.49
N LEU A 630 21.54 6.29 22.59
CA LEU A 630 20.26 6.62 23.24
C LEU A 630 19.35 7.52 22.38
N PRO A 631 19.83 8.64 21.80
CA PRO A 631 19.05 9.39 20.81
C PRO A 631 18.54 8.54 19.64
N ALA A 632 19.39 7.66 19.10
CA ALA A 632 19.01 6.77 18.01
C ALA A 632 17.89 5.80 18.41
N ILE A 633 17.97 5.20 19.60
CA ILE A 633 16.90 4.34 20.15
C ILE A 633 15.58 5.10 20.22
N ARG A 634 15.56 6.31 20.80
CA ARG A 634 14.32 7.11 20.91
C ARG A 634 13.71 7.44 19.55
N ALA A 635 14.54 7.83 18.58
CA ALA A 635 14.10 8.14 17.23
C ALA A 635 13.58 6.89 16.49
N LEU A 636 14.26 5.74 16.63
CA LEU A 636 13.85 4.48 16.00
C LEU A 636 12.61 3.86 16.65
N GLU A 637 12.40 4.02 17.96
CA GLU A 637 11.15 3.60 18.62
C GLU A 637 9.99 4.53 18.25
N TRP A 638 10.24 5.84 18.11
CA TRP A 638 9.24 6.75 17.53
C TRP A 638 8.90 6.33 16.10
N ALA A 639 9.91 6.07 15.26
CA ALA A 639 9.73 5.53 13.91
C ALA A 639 8.90 4.25 13.94
N ARG A 640 9.25 3.27 14.78
CA ARG A 640 8.46 2.03 14.92
C ARG A 640 6.99 2.28 15.28
N SER A 641 6.69 3.33 16.05
CA SER A 641 5.30 3.67 16.45
C SER A 641 4.47 4.33 15.34
N VAL A 642 5.08 5.10 14.44
CA VAL A 642 4.40 5.80 13.34
C VAL A 642 4.55 5.08 12.01
N ASP A 643 5.70 4.42 11.81
CA ASP A 643 6.08 3.70 10.61
C ASP A 643 5.71 2.22 10.63
N GLY A 644 5.57 1.66 11.83
CA GLY A 644 5.54 0.23 12.06
C GLY A 644 6.95 -0.39 11.99
N PRO A 645 7.08 -1.70 12.26
CA PRO A 645 8.35 -2.38 12.15
C PRO A 645 8.80 -2.53 10.69
N GLU A 646 10.04 -2.10 10.43
CA GLU A 646 10.78 -2.28 9.19
C GLU A 646 12.08 -3.02 9.48
N ARG A 647 12.42 -4.04 8.68
CA ARG A 647 13.57 -4.93 8.92
C ARG A 647 14.87 -4.16 9.23
N ARG A 648 15.27 -3.25 8.34
CA ARG A 648 16.53 -2.51 8.44
C ARG A 648 16.59 -1.66 9.70
N ARG A 649 15.51 -0.96 10.03
CA ARG A 649 15.43 -0.11 11.22
C ARG A 649 15.43 -0.92 12.51
N LEU A 650 14.80 -2.10 12.53
CA LEU A 650 14.86 -3.03 13.68
C LEU A 650 16.28 -3.60 13.88
N GLU A 651 17.00 -3.93 12.82
CA GLU A 651 18.40 -4.38 12.89
C GLU A 651 19.29 -3.29 13.51
N ILE A 652 19.14 -2.03 13.07
CA ILE A 652 19.85 -0.88 13.64
C ILE A 652 19.46 -0.68 15.11
N LEU A 653 18.16 -0.70 15.42
CA LEU A 653 17.65 -0.53 16.78
C LEU A 653 18.21 -1.57 17.75
N ALA A 654 18.25 -2.85 17.35
CA ALA A 654 18.85 -3.91 18.15
C ALA A 654 20.35 -3.66 18.41
N ALA A 655 21.09 -3.19 17.39
CA ALA A 655 22.50 -2.83 17.53
C ALA A 655 22.70 -1.62 18.47
N GLN A 656 21.82 -0.62 18.41
CA GLN A 656 21.88 0.55 19.31
C GLN A 656 21.53 0.20 20.75
N TYR A 657 20.56 -0.69 21.00
CA TYR A 657 20.30 -1.22 22.34
C TYR A 657 21.52 -1.93 22.92
N GLN A 658 22.23 -2.71 22.10
CA GLN A 658 23.47 -3.36 22.52
C GLN A 658 24.58 -2.32 22.82
N ALA A 659 24.73 -1.30 21.98
CA ALA A 659 25.69 -0.21 22.18
C ALA A 659 25.38 0.65 23.42
N ALA A 660 24.10 0.75 23.81
CA ALA A 660 23.65 1.44 25.01
C ALA A 660 23.66 0.55 26.28
N GLU A 661 24.22 -0.66 26.20
CA GLU A 661 24.27 -1.63 27.31
C GLU A 661 22.87 -2.02 27.84
N LYS A 662 21.87 -2.07 26.95
CA LYS A 662 20.49 -2.47 27.24
C LYS A 662 20.16 -3.84 26.62
N PRO A 663 20.67 -4.95 27.18
CA PRO A 663 20.53 -6.28 26.59
C PRO A 663 19.09 -6.78 26.48
N ALA A 664 18.18 -6.33 27.36
CA ALA A 664 16.76 -6.66 27.26
C ALA A 664 16.11 -6.03 26.02
N GLY A 665 16.41 -4.77 25.71
CA GLY A 665 15.94 -4.10 24.49
C GLY A 665 16.44 -4.82 23.23
N ALA A 666 17.75 -5.11 23.16
CA ALA A 666 18.33 -5.84 22.04
C ALA A 666 17.71 -7.24 21.85
N PHE A 667 17.44 -7.95 22.96
CA PHE A 667 16.76 -9.25 22.93
C PHE A 667 15.36 -9.14 22.35
N VAL A 668 14.52 -8.22 22.83
CA VAL A 668 13.13 -8.12 22.36
C VAL A 668 13.04 -7.66 20.91
N THR A 669 13.88 -6.72 20.47
CA THR A 669 13.91 -6.27 19.07
C THR A 669 14.32 -7.39 18.12
N ARG A 670 15.31 -8.21 18.50
CA ARG A 670 15.71 -9.39 17.71
C ARG A 670 14.64 -10.49 17.71
N ALA A 671 13.92 -10.65 18.82
CA ALA A 671 12.83 -11.64 18.91
C ALA A 671 11.68 -11.23 17.99
N GLU A 672 11.31 -9.96 17.98
CA GLU A 672 10.35 -9.39 17.05
C GLU A 672 10.81 -9.53 15.60
N LEU A 673 12.06 -9.18 15.27
CA LEU A 673 12.61 -9.34 13.92
C LEU A 673 12.52 -10.80 13.46
N ARG A 674 12.90 -11.75 14.31
CA ARG A 674 12.80 -13.18 14.01
C ARG A 674 11.36 -13.63 13.78
N ARG A 675 10.42 -13.14 14.57
CA ARG A 675 9.00 -13.41 14.41
C ARG A 675 8.49 -12.86 13.07
N LEU A 676 8.81 -11.61 12.75
CA LEU A 676 8.38 -10.93 11.51
C LEU A 676 9.00 -11.51 10.24
N LEU A 677 10.15 -12.19 10.35
CA LEU A 677 10.78 -12.91 9.24
C LEU A 677 10.48 -14.43 9.25
N GLY A 678 9.54 -14.88 10.10
CA GLY A 678 9.15 -16.28 10.21
C GLY A 678 10.30 -17.24 10.51
N GLY A 679 11.15 -16.88 11.47
CA GLY A 679 12.17 -17.76 12.02
C GLY A 679 13.52 -17.79 11.28
N SER A 680 13.61 -17.17 10.10
CA SER A 680 14.84 -17.09 9.29
C SER A 680 15.96 -16.25 9.94
N ALA A 681 15.63 -15.36 10.86
CA ALA A 681 16.64 -14.63 11.62
C ALA A 681 17.36 -15.55 12.62
N PRO A 682 18.67 -15.33 12.89
CA PRO A 682 19.47 -16.19 13.75
C PRO A 682 18.87 -16.32 15.15
N ALA A 683 18.94 -17.55 15.69
CA ALA A 683 18.52 -17.84 17.04
C ALA A 683 19.32 -17.03 18.07
N GLN A 684 18.63 -16.53 19.09
CA GLN A 684 19.29 -15.80 20.16
C GLN A 684 19.95 -16.74 21.17
N THR A 685 21.20 -16.44 21.54
CA THR A 685 21.93 -17.14 22.59
C THR A 685 21.94 -16.33 23.88
N GLY A 686 21.36 -16.87 24.95
CA GLY A 686 21.46 -16.32 26.30
C GLY A 686 20.35 -15.33 26.68
N LEU A 687 19.63 -15.64 27.75
CA LEU A 687 18.53 -14.82 28.26
C LEU A 687 19.04 -13.69 29.18
N PRO A 688 18.70 -12.42 28.92
CA PRO A 688 19.07 -11.30 29.80
C PRO A 688 18.62 -11.53 31.24
N ALA A 689 19.46 -11.18 32.21
CA ALA A 689 19.18 -11.41 33.63
C ALA A 689 17.86 -10.76 34.09
N SER A 690 17.55 -9.56 33.58
CA SER A 690 16.31 -8.83 33.85
C SER A 690 15.04 -9.53 33.35
N LEU A 691 15.16 -10.42 32.36
CA LEU A 691 14.04 -11.18 31.79
C LEU A 691 13.89 -12.58 32.39
N ARG A 692 14.89 -13.11 33.12
CA ARG A 692 14.88 -14.49 33.64
C ARG A 692 13.66 -14.82 34.48
N THR A 693 13.33 -13.96 35.44
CA THR A 693 12.18 -14.21 36.32
C THR A 693 10.85 -14.13 35.57
N THR A 694 10.71 -13.15 34.67
CA THR A 694 9.50 -12.96 33.85
C THR A 694 9.29 -14.14 32.91
N LEU A 695 10.31 -14.45 32.11
CA LEU A 695 10.27 -15.53 31.13
C LEU A 695 10.28 -16.91 31.79
N GLY A 696 10.72 -17.04 33.05
CA GLY A 696 10.57 -18.28 33.82
C GLY A 696 9.10 -18.68 34.00
N ARG A 697 8.21 -17.72 34.33
CA ARG A 697 6.76 -17.99 34.43
C ARG A 697 6.11 -18.28 33.08
N VAL A 698 6.60 -17.64 32.02
CA VAL A 698 6.14 -17.90 30.66
C VAL A 698 6.59 -19.30 30.21
N ALA A 699 7.82 -19.70 30.52
CA ALA A 699 8.34 -21.04 30.28
C ALA A 699 7.58 -22.11 31.07
N ASP A 700 7.21 -21.84 32.33
CA ASP A 700 6.34 -22.73 33.12
C ASP A 700 4.99 -22.97 32.41
N LEU A 701 4.37 -21.92 31.87
CA LEU A 701 3.12 -22.02 31.11
C LEU A 701 3.31 -22.82 29.82
N ILE A 702 4.37 -22.54 29.06
CA ILE A 702 4.73 -23.28 27.84
C ILE A 702 4.89 -24.78 28.16
N GLY A 703 5.63 -25.11 29.22
CA GLY A 703 5.82 -26.49 29.66
C GLY A 703 4.51 -27.17 30.06
N LYS A 704 3.56 -26.44 30.67
CA LYS A 704 2.21 -26.98 30.98
C LYS A 704 1.36 -27.20 29.73
N LEU A 705 1.47 -26.32 28.73
CA LEU A 705 0.79 -26.51 27.44
C LEU A 705 1.38 -27.73 26.70
N GLU A 706 2.69 -27.90 26.69
CA GLU A 706 3.37 -29.07 26.11
C GLU A 706 3.06 -30.37 26.86
N GLN A 707 2.98 -30.32 28.18
CA GLN A 707 2.54 -31.44 29.01
C GLN A 707 1.10 -31.85 28.67
N ALA A 708 0.19 -30.87 28.55
CA ALA A 708 -1.19 -31.11 28.15
C ALA A 708 -1.26 -31.64 26.71
N ALA A 709 -0.45 -31.14 25.77
CA ALA A 709 -0.38 -31.65 24.41
C ALA A 709 0.07 -33.12 24.37
N SER A 710 1.09 -33.47 25.16
CA SER A 710 1.57 -34.85 25.31
C SER A 710 0.50 -35.78 25.90
N ALA A 711 -0.23 -35.29 26.91
CA ALA A 711 -1.30 -36.05 27.53
C ALA A 711 -2.52 -36.22 26.59
N ALA A 712 -2.80 -35.24 25.72
CA ALA A 712 -3.81 -35.34 24.66
C ALA A 712 -3.45 -36.38 23.61
N GLU A 713 -2.19 -36.38 23.16
CA GLU A 713 -1.68 -37.40 22.23
C GLU A 713 -1.76 -38.80 22.84
N ALA A 714 -1.33 -38.98 24.09
CA ALA A 714 -1.43 -40.25 24.81
C ALA A 714 -2.89 -40.73 25.01
N ALA A 715 -3.86 -39.80 24.99
CA ALA A 715 -5.29 -40.10 25.06
C ALA A 715 -5.96 -40.28 23.68
N GLY A 716 -5.20 -40.24 22.58
CA GLY A 716 -5.73 -40.35 21.22
C GLY A 716 -6.48 -39.11 20.72
N ALA A 717 -6.26 -37.94 21.34
CA ALA A 717 -6.90 -36.68 20.99
C ALA A 717 -5.93 -35.78 20.17
N GLY A 718 -5.66 -36.20 18.93
CA GLY A 718 -4.66 -35.57 18.05
C GLY A 718 -4.92 -34.09 17.73
N GLU A 719 -6.18 -33.69 17.50
CA GLU A 719 -6.52 -32.29 17.25
C GLU A 719 -6.34 -31.43 18.51
N THR A 720 -6.73 -31.94 19.68
CA THR A 720 -6.48 -31.27 20.97
C THR A 720 -4.98 -31.09 21.21
N ALA A 721 -4.18 -32.11 20.94
CA ALA A 721 -2.73 -32.06 21.06
C ALA A 721 -2.11 -31.00 20.13
N LEU A 722 -2.55 -30.95 18.88
CA LEU A 722 -2.10 -29.96 17.89
C LEU A 722 -2.47 -28.53 18.31
N TRP A 723 -3.69 -28.32 18.81
CA TRP A 723 -4.14 -27.01 19.28
C TRP A 723 -3.32 -26.50 20.49
N LEU A 724 -3.06 -27.37 21.46
CA LEU A 724 -2.23 -27.07 22.64
C LEU A 724 -0.78 -26.79 22.25
N SER A 725 -0.20 -27.61 21.38
CA SER A 725 1.17 -27.43 20.89
C SER A 725 1.30 -26.12 20.09
N SER A 726 0.32 -25.79 19.25
CA SER A 726 0.31 -24.53 18.50
C SER A 726 0.23 -23.33 19.45
N ARG A 727 -0.56 -23.42 20.52
CA ARG A 727 -0.61 -22.37 21.55
C ARG A 727 0.70 -22.23 22.32
N ALA A 728 1.33 -23.34 22.72
CA ALA A 728 2.63 -23.33 23.38
C ALA A 728 3.68 -22.63 22.50
N PHE A 729 3.67 -22.95 21.21
CA PHE A 729 4.57 -22.36 20.22
C PHE A 729 4.33 -20.86 20.05
N ARG A 730 3.08 -20.39 19.89
CA ARG A 730 2.78 -18.94 19.75
C ARG A 730 3.27 -18.15 20.95
N VAL A 731 3.01 -18.64 22.17
CA VAL A 731 3.49 -18.00 23.40
C VAL A 731 5.02 -17.99 23.45
N ALA A 732 5.69 -19.07 23.04
CA ALA A 732 7.15 -19.13 22.95
C ALA A 732 7.73 -18.15 21.92
N ALA A 733 7.14 -18.08 20.72
CA ALA A 733 7.54 -17.17 19.66
C ALA A 733 7.37 -15.70 20.08
N ALA A 734 6.23 -15.35 20.67
CA ALA A 734 5.99 -14.02 21.25
C ALA A 734 6.99 -13.71 22.37
N ALA A 735 7.38 -14.71 23.17
CA ALA A 735 8.37 -14.58 24.22
C ALA A 735 9.83 -14.58 23.74
N GLY A 736 10.09 -14.78 22.44
CA GLY A 736 11.43 -14.91 21.88
C GLY A 736 12.16 -16.19 22.32
N LEU A 737 11.44 -17.19 22.82
CA LEU A 737 11.96 -18.47 23.29
C LEU A 737 11.99 -19.50 22.15
N GLN A 738 12.94 -20.43 22.20
CA GLN A 738 12.97 -21.57 21.29
C GLN A 738 12.07 -22.68 21.80
N THR A 739 11.09 -23.07 20.99
CA THR A 739 10.39 -24.34 21.11
C THR A 739 10.36 -25.01 19.74
N ALA A 740 10.52 -26.33 19.71
CA ALA A 740 10.35 -27.08 18.46
C ALA A 740 8.85 -27.32 18.25
N PRO A 741 8.28 -26.96 17.09
CA PRO A 741 6.90 -27.33 16.79
C PRO A 741 6.81 -28.86 16.69
N ARG A 742 5.74 -29.46 17.22
CA ARG A 742 5.40 -30.84 16.85
C ARG A 742 4.93 -30.86 15.40
N SER A 743 5.51 -31.72 14.58
CA SER A 743 5.13 -31.84 13.17
C SER A 743 3.77 -32.53 13.02
N ALA A 744 2.84 -31.93 12.27
CA ALA A 744 1.59 -32.59 11.86
C ALA A 744 1.86 -33.75 10.88
N GLU A 745 3.11 -33.92 10.43
CA GLU A 745 3.58 -35.09 9.70
C GLU A 745 3.46 -36.39 10.51
N ALA A 746 3.34 -36.30 11.84
CA ALA A 746 3.06 -37.44 12.72
C ALA A 746 1.58 -37.89 12.71
N LEU A 747 0.67 -37.10 12.13
CA LEU A 747 -0.73 -37.50 11.88
C LEU A 747 -0.82 -38.26 10.57
N ASP A 748 -1.66 -39.30 10.51
CA ASP A 748 -1.86 -40.06 9.28
C ASP A 748 -2.56 -39.20 8.19
N ALA A 749 -2.48 -39.62 6.93
CA ALA A 749 -3.05 -38.85 5.81
C ALA A 749 -4.58 -38.70 5.85
N ALA A 750 -5.31 -39.65 6.45
CA ALA A 750 -6.76 -39.61 6.62
C ALA A 750 -7.19 -38.73 7.81
N GLU A 751 -6.37 -38.66 8.86
CA GLU A 751 -6.49 -37.73 9.98
C GLU A 751 -6.26 -36.30 9.52
N ARG A 752 -5.28 -36.04 8.65
CA ARG A 752 -5.04 -34.70 8.07
C ARG A 752 -6.25 -34.17 7.30
N GLU A 753 -7.00 -35.02 6.62
CA GLU A 753 -8.19 -34.64 5.84
C GLU A 753 -9.38 -34.23 6.74
N THR A 754 -9.38 -34.64 8.01
CA THR A 754 -10.48 -34.44 8.97
C THR A 754 -10.17 -33.47 10.11
N VAL A 755 -8.88 -33.23 10.41
CA VAL A 755 -8.41 -32.35 11.49
C VAL A 755 -8.66 -30.87 11.16
N ARG A 756 -9.61 -30.24 11.87
CA ARG A 756 -9.80 -28.78 11.86
C ARG A 756 -9.35 -28.20 13.21
N ALA A 757 -8.04 -28.06 13.39
CA ALA A 757 -7.43 -27.54 14.62
C ALA A 757 -7.56 -26.01 14.81
N CYS A 758 -8.09 -25.32 13.82
CA CYS A 758 -8.26 -23.87 13.86
C CYS A 758 -9.54 -23.48 14.66
N PRO A 759 -9.51 -22.40 15.47
CA PRO A 759 -10.70 -21.92 16.16
C PRO A 759 -11.82 -21.60 15.16
N PRO A 760 -13.10 -21.66 15.58
CA PRO A 760 -14.21 -21.36 14.69
C PRO A 760 -14.09 -19.91 14.17
N PRO A 761 -14.48 -19.65 12.91
CA PRO A 761 -14.56 -18.30 12.39
C PRO A 761 -15.49 -17.46 13.26
N ARG A 762 -15.16 -16.19 13.41
CA ARG A 762 -15.92 -15.19 14.19
C ARG A 762 -16.48 -14.14 13.26
N ALA A 763 -17.58 -13.52 13.67
CA ALA A 763 -18.07 -12.32 13.03
C ALA A 763 -16.99 -11.24 13.08
N PHE A 764 -16.69 -10.63 11.95
CA PHE A 764 -15.57 -9.71 11.84
C PHE A 764 -15.85 -8.39 12.58
N GLY A 765 -17.11 -7.94 12.58
CA GLY A 765 -17.57 -6.76 13.32
C GLY A 765 -17.93 -7.02 14.78
N LEU A 766 -17.53 -8.16 15.36
CA LEU A 766 -17.88 -8.55 16.73
C LEU A 766 -17.47 -7.50 17.77
N ASP A 767 -16.25 -7.00 17.65
CA ASP A 767 -15.68 -6.00 18.56
C ASP A 767 -16.11 -4.57 18.16
N GLY A 768 -17.06 -4.45 17.24
CA GLY A 768 -17.46 -3.20 16.60
C GLY A 768 -16.68 -2.93 15.30
N TRP A 769 -17.09 -1.86 14.63
CA TRP A 769 -16.51 -1.37 13.40
C TRP A 769 -15.88 0.01 13.64
N VAL A 770 -14.69 0.25 13.08
CA VAL A 770 -14.00 1.54 13.19
C VAL A 770 -13.86 2.14 11.80
N GLY A 771 -14.53 3.27 11.60
CA GLY A 771 -14.37 4.10 10.43
C GLY A 771 -13.00 4.79 10.40
N GLN A 772 -12.31 4.74 9.26
CA GLN A 772 -10.92 5.20 9.14
C GLN A 772 -10.69 5.83 7.77
N LEU A 773 -9.96 6.95 7.73
CA LEU A 773 -9.47 7.53 6.48
C LEU A 773 -8.26 6.75 5.97
N ARG A 774 -8.15 6.60 4.66
CA ARG A 774 -6.99 6.02 3.97
C ARG A 774 -6.60 6.88 2.76
N GLY A 775 -5.40 6.67 2.20
CA GLY A 775 -5.04 7.38 0.98
C GLY A 775 -5.11 8.90 1.16
N GLU A 776 -5.65 9.55 0.13
CA GLU A 776 -5.92 10.99 0.11
C GLU A 776 -7.30 11.38 0.65
N GLU A 777 -8.05 10.44 1.24
CA GLU A 777 -9.40 10.66 1.74
C GLU A 777 -9.41 11.68 2.88
N LYS A 778 -10.41 12.57 2.89
CA LYS A 778 -10.48 13.72 3.80
C LYS A 778 -11.62 13.61 4.82
N SER A 779 -12.68 12.95 4.40
CA SER A 779 -13.85 12.68 5.20
C SER A 779 -14.24 11.24 4.99
N LEU A 780 -14.72 10.65 6.06
CA LEU A 780 -15.19 9.29 6.05
C LEU A 780 -16.57 9.29 5.37
N GLY A 781 -16.70 8.58 4.25
CA GLY A 781 -18.01 8.36 3.64
C GLY A 781 -18.99 7.69 4.60
N PRO A 782 -20.30 7.77 4.33
CA PRO A 782 -21.29 7.19 5.22
C PRO A 782 -21.17 5.66 5.24
N TRP A 783 -21.33 5.09 6.43
CA TRP A 783 -21.37 3.66 6.65
C TRP A 783 -22.24 3.35 7.87
N HIS A 784 -22.72 2.13 7.93
CA HIS A 784 -23.36 1.57 9.11
C HIS A 784 -23.24 0.05 9.08
N GLY A 785 -23.24 -0.58 10.25
CA GLY A 785 -23.11 -2.02 10.31
C GLY A 785 -23.26 -2.59 11.71
N ASN A 786 -23.48 -3.89 11.74
CA ASN A 786 -23.48 -4.73 12.93
C ASN A 786 -22.51 -5.92 12.66
N PRO A 787 -22.31 -6.84 13.62
CA PRO A 787 -21.41 -7.97 13.40
C PRO A 787 -21.73 -8.86 12.19
N GLY A 788 -22.99 -8.94 11.75
CA GLY A 788 -23.43 -9.78 10.63
C GLY A 788 -23.62 -9.05 9.30
N SER A 789 -23.53 -7.72 9.26
CA SER A 789 -23.69 -6.94 8.03
C SER A 789 -22.99 -5.59 8.13
N LEU A 790 -22.29 -5.20 7.09
CA LEU A 790 -21.65 -3.88 6.96
C LEU A 790 -22.05 -3.23 5.63
N VAL A 791 -22.61 -2.03 5.67
CA VAL A 791 -22.98 -1.25 4.49
C VAL A 791 -22.03 -0.05 4.36
N LEU A 792 -21.40 0.07 3.20
CA LEU A 792 -20.46 1.13 2.86
C LEU A 792 -21.03 1.97 1.71
N GLY A 793 -20.91 3.30 1.81
CA GLY A 793 -21.34 4.26 0.77
C GLY A 793 -22.76 4.81 0.94
N PHE A 794 -23.50 4.35 1.96
CA PHE A 794 -24.85 4.83 2.30
C PHE A 794 -25.03 5.11 3.79
N SER A 795 -25.80 6.15 4.11
CA SER A 795 -26.31 6.40 5.46
C SER A 795 -27.52 5.50 5.76
N PRO A 796 -27.85 5.25 7.04
CA PRO A 796 -29.07 4.54 7.41
C PRO A 796 -30.38 5.21 6.92
N GLU A 797 -30.33 6.52 6.67
CA GLU A 797 -31.49 7.34 6.25
C GLU A 797 -31.68 7.33 4.72
N GLU A 798 -30.62 7.04 3.97
CA GLU A 798 -30.64 6.91 2.52
C GLU A 798 -31.25 5.55 2.14
N THR A 799 -32.56 5.52 1.83
CA THR A 799 -33.20 4.31 1.31
C THR A 799 -32.74 4.10 -0.14
N PRO A 800 -32.31 2.88 -0.54
CA PRO A 800 -32.05 2.59 -1.95
C PRO A 800 -33.38 2.58 -2.71
N ALA A 801 -33.85 3.77 -3.09
CA ALA A 801 -35.01 3.91 -3.95
C ALA A 801 -34.61 3.41 -5.34
N THR A 802 -35.11 2.22 -5.69
CA THR A 802 -35.04 1.62 -7.02
C THR A 802 -35.48 2.65 -8.07
N GLY A 803 -34.51 3.27 -8.74
CA GLY A 803 -34.74 4.22 -9.83
C GLY A 803 -34.07 5.59 -9.71
N GLN A 804 -33.64 6.05 -8.53
CA GLN A 804 -33.03 7.40 -8.36
C GLN A 804 -31.54 7.41 -8.02
N VAL A 805 -30.91 6.29 -7.69
CA VAL A 805 -29.44 6.23 -7.46
C VAL A 805 -28.69 6.04 -8.80
N ARG A 806 -28.87 6.98 -9.73
CA ARG A 806 -28.01 7.12 -10.93
C ARG A 806 -26.77 7.98 -10.65
N ALA A 807 -26.79 8.81 -9.63
CA ALA A 807 -25.55 9.48 -9.22
C ALA A 807 -24.57 8.41 -8.72
N LEU A 808 -23.33 8.44 -9.21
CA LEU A 808 -22.19 7.71 -8.65
C LEU A 808 -21.61 8.57 -7.51
N PRO A 809 -22.13 8.55 -6.26
CA PRO A 809 -21.45 9.26 -5.18
C PRO A 809 -20.07 8.62 -5.00
N ARG A 810 -19.02 9.36 -5.36
CA ARG A 810 -17.64 9.04 -5.00
C ARG A 810 -17.40 9.50 -3.56
N ARG A 811 -18.02 8.80 -2.60
CA ARG A 811 -17.82 9.02 -1.17
C ARG A 811 -17.01 7.85 -0.62
N PRO A 812 -15.67 7.90 -0.74
CA PRO A 812 -14.85 6.80 -0.32
C PRO A 812 -14.98 6.57 1.19
N VAL A 813 -15.00 5.31 1.61
CA VAL A 813 -15.11 4.92 3.00
C VAL A 813 -14.31 3.66 3.25
N PHE A 814 -13.55 3.64 4.34
CA PHE A 814 -12.87 2.46 4.84
C PHE A 814 -13.31 2.18 6.27
N VAL A 815 -13.69 0.94 6.52
CA VAL A 815 -14.10 0.46 7.84
C VAL A 815 -13.29 -0.78 8.17
N ARG A 816 -12.70 -0.79 9.36
CA ARG A 816 -11.79 -1.86 9.82
C ARG A 816 -12.21 -2.47 11.13
N SER A 817 -11.59 -3.61 11.44
CA SER A 817 -11.61 -4.19 12.77
C SER A 817 -10.88 -3.29 13.79
N PRO A 818 -11.32 -3.31 15.06
CA PRO A 818 -10.63 -2.63 16.15
C PRO A 818 -9.40 -3.41 16.65
N ARG A 819 -9.32 -4.71 16.33
CA ARG A 819 -8.19 -5.58 16.68
C ARG A 819 -7.22 -5.74 15.51
N THR A 820 -5.94 -5.83 15.84
CA THR A 820 -4.89 -6.18 14.88
C THR A 820 -4.84 -7.69 14.66
N LEU A 821 -4.55 -8.10 13.43
CA LEU A 821 -4.42 -9.48 13.01
C LEU A 821 -2.94 -9.79 12.78
N ARG A 822 -2.55 -11.04 13.06
CA ARG A 822 -1.16 -11.47 13.13
C ARG A 822 -0.96 -12.79 12.40
N GLU A 823 0.25 -12.98 11.88
CA GLU A 823 0.78 -14.21 11.27
C GLU A 823 -0.10 -14.83 10.18
N ARG A 824 -1.19 -15.51 10.54
CA ARG A 824 -2.04 -16.27 9.62
C ARG A 824 -3.52 -16.08 9.93
N TYR A 825 -4.24 -15.50 8.99
CA TYR A 825 -5.66 -15.24 9.13
C TYR A 825 -6.36 -15.24 7.77
N SER A 826 -7.66 -15.49 7.78
CA SER A 826 -8.51 -15.21 6.64
C SER A 826 -9.69 -14.36 7.05
N PHE A 827 -10.16 -13.54 6.13
CA PHE A 827 -11.47 -12.93 6.27
C PHE A 827 -12.25 -13.02 4.96
N ARG A 828 -13.54 -13.31 5.11
CA ARG A 828 -14.46 -13.66 4.04
C ARG A 828 -15.74 -12.85 4.22
N ALA A 829 -16.34 -12.43 3.12
CA ALA A 829 -17.66 -11.80 3.13
C ALA A 829 -18.44 -12.15 1.87
N GLU A 830 -19.77 -12.11 1.96
CA GLU A 830 -20.64 -12.10 0.79
C GLU A 830 -20.91 -10.65 0.39
N LEU A 831 -20.83 -10.34 -0.90
CA LEU A 831 -20.99 -9.03 -1.48
C LEU A 831 -22.39 -8.91 -2.08
N GLU A 832 -23.08 -7.82 -1.77
CA GLU A 832 -24.35 -7.42 -2.38
C GLU A 832 -24.23 -5.95 -2.84
N PRO A 833 -24.13 -5.67 -4.15
CA PRO A 833 -24.04 -4.31 -4.67
C PRO A 833 -25.37 -3.59 -4.47
N LEU A 834 -25.30 -2.37 -3.97
CA LEU A 834 -26.48 -1.51 -3.78
C LEU A 834 -26.60 -0.47 -4.90
N THR A 835 -25.61 -0.38 -5.79
CA THR A 835 -25.58 0.51 -6.96
C THR A 835 -25.19 -0.25 -8.23
N PRO A 836 -25.57 0.25 -9.44
CA PRO A 836 -25.26 -0.43 -10.72
C PRO A 836 -23.77 -0.48 -11.11
N TYR A 837 -22.92 0.21 -10.35
CA TYR A 837 -21.47 0.15 -10.45
C TYR A 837 -20.89 0.33 -9.06
N VAL A 838 -19.88 -0.48 -8.73
CA VAL A 838 -19.19 -0.45 -7.44
C VAL A 838 -17.70 -0.63 -7.68
N GLU A 839 -16.89 0.13 -6.95
CA GLU A 839 -15.47 -0.10 -6.74
C GLU A 839 -15.24 -0.39 -5.25
N GLY A 840 -14.96 -1.63 -4.90
CA GLY A 840 -14.76 -2.10 -3.53
C GLY A 840 -13.36 -2.64 -3.30
N GLU A 841 -12.95 -2.72 -2.03
CA GLU A 841 -11.61 -3.19 -1.67
C GLU A 841 -11.60 -4.01 -0.37
N LEU A 842 -10.76 -5.03 -0.31
CA LEU A 842 -10.36 -5.74 0.91
C LEU A 842 -8.98 -5.24 1.33
N ILE A 843 -8.83 -4.86 2.58
CA ILE A 843 -7.58 -4.31 3.12
C ILE A 843 -7.07 -5.21 4.24
N ALA A 844 -5.78 -5.57 4.17
CA ALA A 844 -5.08 -6.35 5.18
C ALA A 844 -3.78 -5.67 5.62
N GLY A 845 -3.38 -5.92 6.87
CA GLY A 845 -2.14 -5.38 7.41
C GLY A 845 -2.10 -3.85 7.49
N PHE A 846 -3.26 -3.20 7.67
CA PHE A 846 -3.39 -1.75 7.77
C PHE A 846 -2.73 -1.22 9.05
N ARG A 847 -1.75 -0.34 8.85
CA ARG A 847 -1.04 0.37 9.92
C ARG A 847 -1.06 1.89 9.76
N GLY A 848 -1.36 2.37 8.57
CA GLY A 848 -1.44 3.78 8.22
C GLY A 848 -2.04 3.96 6.83
N GLY A 849 -2.32 5.21 6.46
CA GLY A 849 -3.01 5.54 5.21
C GLY A 849 -2.30 5.04 3.94
N ASN A 850 -1.00 4.76 4.04
CA ASN A 850 -0.09 4.31 2.99
C ASN A 850 0.62 2.98 3.36
N ARG A 851 0.13 2.21 4.33
CA ARG A 851 0.77 0.95 4.76
C ARG A 851 -0.24 -0.15 4.94
N TYR A 852 -0.54 -0.83 3.85
CA TYR A 852 -1.39 -2.02 3.79
C TYR A 852 -1.22 -2.75 2.47
N VAL A 853 -1.77 -3.96 2.43
CA VAL A 853 -2.07 -4.68 1.20
C VAL A 853 -3.55 -4.46 0.89
N SER A 854 -3.87 -4.10 -0.35
CA SER A 854 -5.25 -4.00 -0.83
C SER A 854 -5.51 -4.91 -2.01
N PHE A 855 -6.67 -5.54 -2.01
CA PHE A 855 -7.30 -6.13 -3.18
C PHE A 855 -8.49 -5.29 -3.57
N ARG A 856 -8.41 -4.65 -4.73
CA ARG A 856 -9.51 -3.88 -5.29
C ARG A 856 -10.26 -4.72 -6.30
N PHE A 857 -11.55 -4.50 -6.35
CA PHE A 857 -12.42 -5.08 -7.35
C PHE A 857 -13.42 -4.04 -7.82
N ALA A 858 -13.74 -4.05 -9.11
CA ALA A 858 -14.78 -3.22 -9.69
C ALA A 858 -15.66 -4.04 -10.62
N PHE A 859 -16.97 -3.82 -10.54
CA PHE A 859 -17.93 -4.49 -11.41
C PHE A 859 -19.19 -3.64 -11.59
N GLY A 860 -19.94 -3.92 -12.66
CA GLY A 860 -21.07 -3.11 -13.09
C GLY A 860 -20.73 -2.19 -14.27
N SER A 861 -21.62 -1.23 -14.55
CA SER A 861 -21.52 -0.34 -15.72
C SER A 861 -21.51 1.12 -15.27
N ALA A 862 -20.32 1.73 -15.22
CA ALA A 862 -20.18 3.15 -14.91
C ALA A 862 -20.99 4.03 -15.88
N GLY A 863 -21.07 3.62 -17.15
CA GLY A 863 -21.88 4.31 -18.16
C GLY A 863 -23.39 4.21 -17.88
N TYR A 864 -23.88 3.05 -17.45
CA TYR A 864 -25.30 2.89 -17.07
C TYR A 864 -25.64 3.65 -15.80
N ALA A 865 -24.76 3.59 -14.79
CA ALA A 865 -24.88 4.41 -13.59
C ALA A 865 -24.98 5.90 -13.98
N ALA A 866 -24.05 6.39 -14.81
CA ALA A 866 -24.05 7.76 -15.32
C ALA A 866 -25.18 8.08 -16.34
N GLY A 867 -26.07 7.12 -16.68
CA GLY A 867 -27.15 7.30 -17.65
C GLY A 867 -26.69 7.46 -19.11
N THR A 868 -25.44 7.17 -19.42
CA THR A 868 -24.81 7.27 -20.75
C THR A 868 -24.83 5.94 -21.53
N SER A 869 -25.23 4.84 -20.88
CA SER A 869 -25.39 3.52 -21.50
C SER A 869 -26.73 2.90 -21.08
N PRO A 870 -27.43 2.16 -21.97
CA PRO A 870 -28.65 1.44 -21.62
C PRO A 870 -28.37 0.04 -21.02
N VAL A 871 -27.09 -0.39 -20.91
CA VAL A 871 -26.72 -1.76 -20.55
C VAL A 871 -26.35 -1.88 -19.07
N GLU A 872 -27.17 -2.62 -18.33
CA GLU A 872 -27.06 -2.90 -16.88
C GLU A 872 -26.26 -4.18 -16.55
N GLU A 873 -25.82 -4.95 -17.55
CA GLU A 873 -25.21 -6.28 -17.33
C GLU A 873 -23.79 -6.25 -16.75
N ILE A 874 -23.56 -7.05 -15.70
CA ILE A 874 -22.22 -7.35 -15.19
C ILE A 874 -21.63 -8.50 -15.99
N ARG A 875 -20.59 -8.25 -16.79
CA ARG A 875 -19.93 -9.26 -17.64
C ARG A 875 -18.58 -9.73 -17.14
N ALA A 876 -17.92 -8.89 -16.35
CA ALA A 876 -16.59 -9.16 -15.83
C ALA A 876 -16.37 -8.36 -14.55
N ILE A 877 -15.35 -8.78 -13.80
CA ILE A 877 -14.85 -8.10 -12.62
C ILE A 877 -13.44 -7.62 -12.94
N GLN A 878 -13.20 -6.34 -12.78
CA GLN A 878 -11.85 -5.80 -12.79
C GLN A 878 -11.27 -6.04 -11.40
N VAL A 879 -10.07 -6.57 -11.32
CA VAL A 879 -9.39 -6.83 -10.05
C VAL A 879 -7.98 -6.27 -10.08
N SER A 880 -7.54 -5.77 -8.94
CA SER A 880 -6.19 -5.27 -8.75
C SER A 880 -5.63 -5.52 -7.37
N TYR A 881 -4.31 -5.69 -7.29
CA TYR A 881 -3.59 -5.88 -6.05
C TYR A 881 -2.57 -4.76 -5.86
N THR A 882 -2.41 -4.29 -4.63
CA THR A 882 -1.43 -3.26 -4.31
C THR A 882 -0.84 -3.49 -2.93
N GLU A 883 0.48 -3.58 -2.84
CA GLU A 883 1.22 -3.36 -1.61
C GLU A 883 1.63 -1.88 -1.57
N LEU A 884 1.18 -1.15 -0.55
CA LEU A 884 1.51 0.27 -0.40
C LEU A 884 2.79 0.52 0.44
N ARG A 885 3.48 -0.56 0.85
CA ARG A 885 4.73 -0.51 1.60
C ARG A 885 5.92 -0.19 0.67
N GLU A 886 7.03 0.31 1.22
CA GLU A 886 8.22 0.68 0.44
C GLU A 886 8.66 -0.50 -0.45
N ARG A 887 8.93 -0.21 -1.74
CA ARG A 887 9.61 -1.03 -2.78
C ARG A 887 8.78 -1.78 -3.82
N ASP A 888 7.48 -2.04 -3.65
CA ASP A 888 6.75 -2.86 -4.65
C ASP A 888 6.24 -2.06 -5.87
N GLY A 889 6.64 -0.79 -5.90
CA GLY A 889 6.40 0.16 -6.97
C GLY A 889 6.84 -0.26 -8.38
N ALA A 890 7.66 -1.29 -8.53
CA ALA A 890 8.33 -1.53 -9.80
C ALA A 890 8.83 -2.93 -10.10
N LEU A 891 8.42 -3.95 -9.35
CA LEU A 891 8.72 -5.31 -9.78
C LEU A 891 7.86 -5.63 -11.01
N TRP A 892 8.54 -5.65 -12.16
CA TRP A 892 7.96 -5.94 -13.47
C TRP A 892 7.30 -7.32 -13.42
N GLY A 893 5.99 -7.40 -13.65
CA GLY A 893 5.24 -8.66 -13.65
C GLY A 893 4.20 -8.81 -12.54
N GLY A 894 4.22 -7.98 -11.49
CA GLY A 894 3.09 -7.94 -10.55
C GLY A 894 1.83 -7.54 -11.31
N ALA A 895 0.92 -8.48 -11.55
CA ALA A 895 -0.30 -8.24 -12.30
C ALA A 895 -1.16 -7.22 -11.53
N ARG A 896 -0.94 -5.93 -11.81
CA ARG A 896 -1.60 -4.85 -11.08
C ARG A 896 -3.07 -4.79 -11.40
N ASP A 897 -3.47 -5.00 -12.65
CA ASP A 897 -4.88 -4.97 -13.04
C ASP A 897 -5.18 -6.05 -14.10
N PHE A 898 -6.20 -6.88 -13.85
CA PHE A 898 -6.74 -7.78 -14.87
C PHE A 898 -8.26 -7.88 -14.76
N THR A 899 -8.87 -8.46 -15.79
CA THR A 899 -10.32 -8.56 -15.92
C THR A 899 -10.70 -10.03 -15.94
N LEU A 900 -11.47 -10.44 -14.93
CA LEU A 900 -12.01 -11.78 -14.79
C LEU A 900 -13.39 -11.84 -15.48
N PRO A 901 -13.53 -12.54 -16.62
CA PRO A 901 -14.82 -12.71 -17.24
C PRO A 901 -15.72 -13.59 -16.36
N LEU A 902 -16.98 -13.19 -16.18
CA LEU A 902 -17.95 -14.04 -15.51
C LEU A 902 -18.42 -15.14 -16.47
N PRO A 903 -18.61 -16.40 -16.00
CA PRO A 903 -19.09 -17.49 -16.85
C PRO A 903 -20.43 -17.20 -17.55
N ARG A 904 -21.25 -16.34 -16.93
CA ARG A 904 -22.50 -15.80 -17.47
C ARG A 904 -22.67 -14.36 -17.02
N PRO A 905 -23.23 -13.46 -17.86
CA PRO A 905 -23.63 -12.13 -17.41
C PRO A 905 -24.62 -12.23 -16.24
N ARG A 906 -24.46 -11.37 -15.24
CA ARG A 906 -25.35 -11.30 -14.07
C ARG A 906 -26.06 -9.95 -14.01
N GLY A 907 -27.29 -9.94 -13.48
CA GLY A 907 -28.08 -8.72 -13.23
C GLY A 907 -27.70 -8.04 -11.92
N THR A 908 -28.49 -7.05 -11.49
CA THR A 908 -28.24 -6.27 -10.25
C THR A 908 -28.43 -7.05 -8.96
N ASP A 909 -29.18 -8.16 -8.97
CA ASP A 909 -29.35 -9.08 -7.83
C ASP A 909 -28.13 -9.99 -7.63
N PHE A 910 -26.94 -9.47 -7.93
CA PHE A 910 -25.68 -10.18 -7.89
C PHE A 910 -25.23 -10.39 -6.45
N THR A 911 -25.03 -11.64 -6.05
CA THR A 911 -24.22 -11.95 -4.87
C THR A 911 -22.94 -12.67 -5.28
N ALA A 912 -21.85 -12.39 -4.57
CA ALA A 912 -20.58 -13.07 -4.75
C ALA A 912 -19.83 -13.20 -3.43
N THR A 913 -19.01 -14.23 -3.30
CA THR A 913 -18.12 -14.39 -2.13
C THR A 913 -16.75 -13.83 -2.45
N VAL A 914 -16.20 -13.03 -1.53
CA VAL A 914 -14.79 -12.64 -1.54
C VAL A 914 -14.10 -13.15 -0.29
N GLU A 915 -12.86 -13.61 -0.45
CA GLU A 915 -12.04 -14.08 0.65
C GLU A 915 -10.58 -13.67 0.44
N LEU A 916 -9.96 -13.18 1.52
CA LEU A 916 -8.54 -12.88 1.59
C LEU A 916 -7.92 -13.81 2.63
N LEU A 917 -6.96 -14.62 2.18
CA LEU A 917 -6.12 -15.48 3.02
C LEU A 917 -4.75 -14.83 3.18
N VAL A 918 -4.27 -14.68 4.41
CA VAL A 918 -2.94 -14.18 4.71
C VAL A 918 -2.13 -15.27 5.41
N ASP A 919 -0.95 -15.58 4.86
CA ASP A 919 0.05 -16.47 5.45
C ASP A 919 1.41 -15.78 5.54
N GLY A 920 1.68 -15.14 6.67
CA GLY A 920 2.89 -14.36 6.85
C GLY A 920 3.03 -13.26 5.79
N PRO A 921 4.07 -13.26 4.94
CA PRO A 921 4.23 -12.27 3.87
C PRO A 921 3.31 -12.49 2.67
N ASP A 922 2.64 -13.64 2.59
CA ASP A 922 1.79 -14.01 1.47
C ASP A 922 0.33 -13.61 1.71
N ALA A 923 -0.34 -13.14 0.65
CA ALA A 923 -1.76 -12.88 0.60
C ALA A 923 -2.37 -13.54 -0.64
N ALA A 924 -3.34 -14.43 -0.48
CA ALA A 924 -4.07 -15.07 -1.57
C ALA A 924 -5.52 -14.60 -1.59
N PHE A 925 -6.00 -14.25 -2.78
CA PHE A 925 -7.31 -13.63 -2.98
C PHE A 925 -8.22 -14.58 -3.73
N TYR A 926 -9.45 -14.72 -3.25
CA TYR A 926 -10.45 -15.62 -3.81
C TYR A 926 -11.73 -14.86 -4.16
N PHE A 927 -12.31 -15.22 -5.30
CA PHE A 927 -13.60 -14.71 -5.76
C PHE A 927 -14.49 -15.89 -6.15
N ASP A 928 -15.68 -16.02 -5.54
CA ASP A 928 -16.58 -17.17 -5.68
C ASP A 928 -15.85 -18.52 -5.48
N GLY A 929 -14.87 -18.55 -4.57
CA GLY A 929 -14.04 -19.73 -4.26
C GLY A 929 -12.91 -20.02 -5.24
N ALA A 930 -12.80 -19.28 -6.35
CA ALA A 930 -11.68 -19.41 -7.28
C ALA A 930 -10.51 -18.50 -6.86
N LEU A 931 -9.28 -19.03 -6.84
CA LEU A 931 -8.08 -18.23 -6.63
C LEU A 931 -7.91 -17.26 -7.79
N VAL A 932 -7.92 -15.95 -7.49
CA VAL A 932 -7.78 -14.89 -8.49
C VAL A 932 -6.36 -14.33 -8.54
N GLY A 933 -5.62 -14.35 -7.44
CA GLY A 933 -4.24 -13.86 -7.40
C GLY A 933 -3.56 -14.05 -6.06
N VAL A 934 -2.25 -13.85 -6.05
CA VAL A 934 -1.37 -13.95 -4.89
C VAL A 934 -0.46 -12.73 -4.86
N LEU A 935 -0.23 -12.18 -3.68
CA LEU A 935 0.72 -11.11 -3.42
C LEU A 935 1.71 -11.58 -2.36
N HIS A 936 2.98 -11.21 -2.51
CA HIS A 936 4.04 -11.44 -1.53
C HIS A 936 4.72 -10.12 -1.21
N THR A 937 4.89 -9.80 0.08
CA THR A 937 5.53 -8.55 0.50
C THR A 937 6.97 -8.46 0.00
N ALA A 938 7.37 -7.32 -0.56
CA ALA A 938 8.70 -7.16 -1.16
C ALA A 938 9.87 -7.40 -0.19
N ASP A 939 9.67 -7.15 1.11
CA ASP A 939 10.67 -7.34 2.17
C ASP A 939 10.57 -8.69 2.90
N GLY A 940 9.60 -9.54 2.51
CA GLY A 940 9.33 -10.83 3.15
C GLY A 940 8.77 -10.72 4.58
N MET A 941 8.37 -9.53 5.02
CA MET A 941 7.79 -9.27 6.34
C MET A 941 6.32 -9.67 6.38
N LEU A 942 5.86 -10.15 7.55
CA LEU A 942 4.46 -10.55 7.75
C LEU A 942 3.47 -9.41 7.46
N ILE A 943 2.32 -9.73 6.87
CA ILE A 943 1.18 -8.83 6.67
C ILE A 943 0.37 -8.75 7.97
N GLU A 944 0.87 -8.01 8.95
CA GLU A 944 0.19 -7.78 10.23
C GLU A 944 -0.35 -6.36 10.37
N GLY A 945 -1.49 -6.22 11.03
CA GLY A 945 -2.16 -4.93 11.22
C GLY A 945 -3.67 -5.08 11.26
N PHE A 946 -4.41 -3.99 11.14
CA PHE A 946 -5.86 -4.05 11.03
C PHE A 946 -6.27 -4.58 9.65
N ALA A 947 -7.46 -5.15 9.56
CA ALA A 947 -8.05 -5.52 8.28
C ALA A 947 -9.47 -4.97 8.19
N GLY A 948 -10.00 -4.84 6.97
CA GLY A 948 -11.30 -4.25 6.77
C GLY A 948 -11.74 -4.19 5.31
N PHE A 949 -12.80 -3.43 5.08
CA PHE A 949 -13.45 -3.27 3.78
C PHE A 949 -13.54 -1.80 3.42
N ALA A 950 -13.36 -1.49 2.14
CA ALA A 950 -13.53 -0.15 1.63
C ALA A 950 -14.38 -0.11 0.37
N VAL A 951 -14.94 1.07 0.09
CA VAL A 951 -15.57 1.41 -1.19
C VAL A 951 -15.01 2.74 -1.64
N SER A 952 -14.65 2.84 -2.92
CA SER A 952 -14.14 4.06 -3.57
C SER A 952 -15.22 4.75 -4.41
N ALA A 953 -16.13 3.98 -4.98
CA ALA A 953 -17.27 4.46 -5.76
C ALA A 953 -18.47 3.52 -5.63
N GLY A 954 -19.68 4.09 -5.61
CA GLY A 954 -20.92 3.32 -5.45
C GLY A 954 -21.18 2.96 -3.99
N ALA A 955 -22.02 1.94 -3.77
CA ALA A 955 -22.33 1.43 -2.44
C ALA A 955 -22.44 -0.10 -2.44
N LEU A 956 -21.97 -0.71 -1.35
CA LEU A 956 -21.81 -2.15 -1.22
C LEU A 956 -22.21 -2.60 0.18
N ARG A 957 -22.95 -3.71 0.25
CA ARG A 957 -23.21 -4.42 1.50
C ARG A 957 -22.34 -5.67 1.56
N PHE A 958 -21.64 -5.83 2.68
CA PHE A 958 -20.91 -7.03 3.07
C PHE A 958 -21.77 -7.81 4.07
N LEU A 959 -22.26 -8.97 3.65
CA LEU A 959 -23.07 -9.88 4.44
C LEU A 959 -22.20 -10.95 5.09
N ASP A 960 -22.54 -11.29 6.33
CA ASP A 960 -21.84 -12.27 7.16
C ASP A 960 -20.31 -12.15 7.06
N PRO A 961 -19.72 -10.96 7.31
CA PRO A 961 -18.28 -10.82 7.28
C PRO A 961 -17.67 -11.65 8.40
N LEU A 962 -16.82 -12.61 8.04
CA LEU A 962 -16.17 -13.55 8.94
C LEU A 962 -14.67 -13.34 8.96
N ILE A 963 -14.08 -13.65 10.12
CA ILE A 963 -12.64 -13.69 10.32
C ILE A 963 -12.25 -14.98 11.03
N GLN A 964 -11.17 -15.61 10.57
CA GLN A 964 -10.61 -16.80 11.17
C GLN A 964 -9.09 -16.64 11.32
N GLU A 965 -8.61 -16.75 12.56
CA GLU A 965 -7.17 -16.86 12.83
C GLU A 965 -6.80 -18.34 12.79
N HIS A 966 -5.82 -18.69 11.96
CA HIS A 966 -5.47 -20.09 11.73
C HIS A 966 -4.34 -20.52 12.65
N ALA A 967 -4.33 -21.81 13.00
CA ALA A 967 -3.25 -22.42 13.75
C ALA A 967 -2.03 -22.70 12.85
N GLY A 968 -0.84 -22.74 13.46
CA GLY A 968 0.43 -22.95 12.78
C GLY A 968 1.20 -21.66 12.48
N TRP A 969 2.51 -21.80 12.26
CA TRP A 969 3.44 -20.70 11.96
C TRP A 969 4.16 -20.95 10.63
N ARG A 970 4.83 -19.94 10.07
CA ARG A 970 5.61 -20.04 8.82
C ARG A 970 6.71 -21.10 8.97
N GLY A 971 6.70 -22.14 8.13
CA GLY A 971 7.64 -23.28 8.24
C GLY A 971 7.22 -24.38 9.22
N GLY A 972 6.12 -24.19 9.94
CA GLY A 972 5.42 -25.27 10.63
C GLY A 972 4.37 -25.95 9.74
N PRO A 973 3.77 -27.04 10.21
CA PRO A 973 2.70 -27.70 9.49
C PRO A 973 1.51 -26.75 9.29
N ARG A 974 0.98 -26.69 8.06
CA ARG A 974 -0.23 -25.92 7.74
C ARG A 974 -1.45 -26.57 8.43
N CYS A 975 -2.34 -25.76 8.98
CA CYS A 975 -3.66 -26.24 9.42
C CYS A 975 -4.37 -26.80 8.16
N PRO A 976 -4.97 -28.00 8.18
CA PRO A 976 -5.62 -28.56 6.99
C PRO A 976 -6.77 -27.72 6.43
N CYS A 977 -7.38 -26.83 7.24
CA CYS A 977 -8.38 -25.88 6.75
C CYS A 977 -7.77 -24.59 6.15
N PHE A 978 -6.44 -24.55 5.99
CA PHE A 978 -5.69 -23.41 5.47
C PHE A 978 -4.95 -23.83 4.18
N GLU A 979 -5.63 -23.68 3.05
CA GLU A 979 -5.06 -23.92 1.71
C GLU A 979 -4.50 -22.62 1.13
N ALA A 980 -3.36 -22.16 1.68
CA ALA A 980 -2.56 -21.18 0.94
C ALA A 980 -1.98 -21.85 -0.31
N PRO A 981 -1.90 -21.14 -1.46
CA PRO A 981 -1.24 -21.67 -2.64
C PRO A 981 0.16 -22.21 -2.29
N ALA A 982 0.47 -23.42 -2.73
CA ALA A 982 1.80 -23.99 -2.54
C ALA A 982 2.84 -23.15 -3.30
N PRO A 983 4.10 -23.08 -2.80
CA PRO A 983 5.23 -22.64 -3.60
C PRO A 983 5.25 -23.37 -4.94
N TRP A 984 5.75 -22.70 -5.97
CA TRP A 984 5.96 -23.36 -7.25
C TRP A 984 7.29 -24.10 -7.24
N ASN A 985 7.23 -25.42 -7.45
CA ASN A 985 8.40 -26.25 -7.65
C ASN A 985 8.44 -26.68 -9.12
N PRO A 986 9.40 -26.20 -9.93
CA PRO A 986 9.52 -26.58 -11.34
C PRO A 986 9.74 -28.09 -11.55
N GLY A 987 10.29 -28.81 -10.57
CA GLY A 987 10.51 -30.26 -10.64
C GLY A 987 9.29 -31.11 -10.28
N VAL A 988 8.14 -30.51 -9.98
CA VAL A 988 6.92 -31.22 -9.56
C VAL A 988 5.75 -30.84 -10.46
N ALA A 989 4.92 -31.81 -10.82
CA ALA A 989 3.75 -31.59 -11.66
C ALA A 989 2.79 -30.64 -10.92
N SER A 990 2.38 -29.57 -11.58
CA SER A 990 1.42 -28.62 -11.02
C SER A 990 0.32 -28.30 -12.03
N SER A 991 -0.75 -27.67 -11.59
CA SER A 991 -1.87 -27.26 -12.45
C SER A 991 -1.94 -25.73 -12.64
N TRP A 992 -0.85 -25.03 -12.30
CA TRP A 992 -0.80 -23.56 -12.33
C TRP A 992 -0.57 -23.05 -13.76
N SER A 993 -1.21 -21.93 -14.12
CA SER A 993 -0.88 -21.20 -15.35
C SER A 993 0.30 -20.26 -15.10
N TRP A 994 1.05 -19.93 -16.15
CA TRP A 994 2.22 -19.05 -16.07
C TRP A 994 1.90 -17.66 -15.51
N GLU A 995 0.72 -17.13 -15.84
CA GLU A 995 0.24 -15.84 -15.32
C GLU A 995 0.02 -15.85 -13.80
N THR A 996 -0.22 -17.04 -13.22
CA THR A 996 -0.47 -17.20 -11.77
C THR A 996 0.80 -17.50 -10.96
N LEU A 997 1.97 -17.60 -11.62
CA LEU A 997 3.24 -17.86 -10.93
C LEU A 997 3.87 -16.59 -10.34
N VAL A 998 3.64 -15.42 -10.94
CA VAL A 998 4.20 -14.18 -10.41
C VAL A 998 3.65 -13.92 -9.01
N GLY A 999 4.54 -13.58 -8.07
CA GLY A 999 4.23 -13.40 -6.66
C GLY A 999 4.32 -14.68 -5.82
N ARG A 1000 4.64 -15.84 -6.41
CA ARG A 1000 4.82 -17.09 -5.65
C ARG A 1000 6.27 -17.32 -5.24
N ALA A 1001 6.44 -18.01 -4.12
CA ALA A 1001 7.74 -18.57 -3.75
C ALA A 1001 8.16 -19.70 -4.70
N LEU A 1002 9.42 -19.71 -5.08
CA LEU A 1002 10.13 -20.76 -5.80
C LEU A 1002 10.66 -21.78 -4.79
N GLU A 1003 10.39 -23.06 -5.02
CA GLU A 1003 10.88 -24.17 -4.21
C GLU A 1003 11.69 -25.15 -5.07
N GLY A 1004 12.67 -25.85 -4.49
CA GLY A 1004 13.53 -26.79 -5.20
C GLY A 1004 14.73 -26.15 -5.91
N VAL A 1005 14.86 -24.82 -5.87
CA VAL A 1005 16.01 -24.06 -6.36
C VAL A 1005 16.36 -22.99 -5.33
N ASP A 1006 17.60 -22.94 -4.85
CA ASP A 1006 17.95 -21.87 -3.90
C ASP A 1006 18.05 -20.52 -4.61
N ALA A 1007 17.60 -19.47 -3.90
CA ALA A 1007 17.77 -18.10 -4.34
C ALA A 1007 19.25 -17.69 -4.32
N GLY A 1008 19.74 -17.08 -5.40
CA GLY A 1008 21.02 -16.38 -5.43
C GLY A 1008 20.94 -15.02 -4.73
N GLU A 1009 22.08 -14.44 -4.33
CA GLU A 1009 22.12 -13.09 -3.72
C GLU A 1009 21.56 -12.00 -4.64
N ASN A 1010 21.71 -12.18 -5.96
CA ASN A 1010 21.15 -11.31 -7.01
C ASN A 1010 19.89 -11.91 -7.64
N GLY A 1011 19.25 -12.88 -6.98
CA GLY A 1011 18.14 -13.66 -7.52
C GLY A 1011 18.58 -14.87 -8.35
N THR A 1012 17.59 -15.55 -8.89
CA THR A 1012 17.71 -16.79 -9.64
C THR A 1012 16.88 -16.72 -10.92
N LEU A 1013 17.51 -17.02 -12.05
CA LEU A 1013 16.85 -17.24 -13.33
C LEU A 1013 16.56 -18.73 -13.51
N VAL A 1014 15.28 -19.07 -13.67
CA VAL A 1014 14.81 -20.40 -14.01
C VAL A 1014 14.39 -20.40 -15.47
N VAL A 1015 15.03 -21.23 -16.27
CA VAL A 1015 14.65 -21.51 -17.66
C VAL A 1015 13.91 -22.84 -17.65
N TYR A 1016 12.66 -22.84 -18.10
CA TYR A 1016 11.78 -24.00 -18.16
C TYR A 1016 11.47 -24.32 -19.62
N VAL A 1017 11.86 -25.51 -20.09
CA VAL A 1017 11.63 -25.95 -21.47
C VAL A 1017 10.38 -26.83 -21.49
N PRO A 1018 9.25 -26.44 -22.12
CA PRO A 1018 8.03 -27.24 -22.07
C PRO A 1018 8.16 -28.58 -22.80
N ASP A 1019 7.35 -29.58 -22.40
CA ASP A 1019 7.21 -30.84 -23.14
C ASP A 1019 6.58 -30.58 -24.51
N ASP A 1020 7.18 -31.11 -25.58
CA ASP A 1020 6.52 -31.16 -26.89
C ASP A 1020 5.74 -32.49 -27.02
N GLU A 1021 4.41 -32.41 -26.97
CA GLU A 1021 3.52 -33.58 -27.14
C GLU A 1021 3.63 -34.22 -28.55
N ASP A 1022 4.22 -33.52 -29.52
CA ASP A 1022 4.39 -34.01 -30.91
C ASP A 1022 5.77 -34.67 -31.16
N ASP A 1023 6.66 -34.70 -30.16
CA ASP A 1023 8.07 -35.03 -30.36
C ASP A 1023 8.45 -36.48 -29.97
N ASP A 1024 7.46 -37.38 -29.85
CA ASP A 1024 7.65 -38.83 -29.73
C ASP A 1024 8.42 -39.45 -30.93
N ALA A 1025 8.70 -38.67 -31.98
CA ALA A 1025 9.37 -39.09 -33.21
C ALA A 1025 10.83 -38.62 -33.39
N SER A 1026 11.42 -37.83 -32.48
CA SER A 1026 12.81 -37.34 -32.62
C SER A 1026 13.88 -38.38 -32.26
N ASP A 1027 14.98 -38.40 -33.03
CA ASP A 1027 16.14 -39.28 -32.82
C ASP A 1027 16.83 -38.93 -31.48
N PRO A 1028 17.20 -39.91 -30.62
CA PRO A 1028 17.99 -39.68 -29.41
C PRO A 1028 19.24 -38.79 -29.62
N ALA A 1029 19.87 -38.82 -30.81
CA ALA A 1029 21.00 -37.96 -31.14
C ALA A 1029 20.60 -36.48 -31.27
N GLU A 1030 19.44 -36.19 -31.87
CA GLU A 1030 18.90 -34.83 -31.99
C GLU A 1030 18.48 -34.30 -30.62
N ARG A 1031 17.86 -35.14 -29.78
CA ARG A 1031 17.51 -34.80 -28.39
C ARG A 1031 18.75 -34.46 -27.55
N SER A 1032 19.81 -35.25 -27.68
CA SER A 1032 21.08 -34.99 -26.98
C SER A 1032 21.75 -33.69 -27.47
N GLN A 1033 21.69 -33.41 -28.78
CA GLN A 1033 22.21 -32.16 -29.34
C GLN A 1033 21.39 -30.94 -28.90
N GLN A 1034 20.07 -31.04 -28.87
CA GLN A 1034 19.19 -29.98 -28.37
C GLN A 1034 19.45 -29.71 -26.89
N ALA A 1035 19.50 -30.76 -26.06
CA ALA A 1035 19.76 -30.62 -24.63
C ALA A 1035 21.12 -29.96 -24.34
N ARG A 1036 22.16 -30.30 -25.11
CA ARG A 1036 23.47 -29.63 -25.04
C ARG A 1036 23.41 -28.16 -25.42
N TYR A 1037 22.71 -27.83 -26.51
CA TYR A 1037 22.55 -26.45 -26.96
C TYR A 1037 21.87 -25.58 -25.89
N GLU A 1038 20.81 -26.07 -25.25
CA GLU A 1038 20.13 -25.32 -24.18
C GLU A 1038 21.04 -25.11 -22.96
N VAL A 1039 21.78 -26.13 -22.53
CA VAL A 1039 22.73 -26.02 -21.41
C VAL A 1039 23.86 -25.03 -21.73
N GLU A 1040 24.41 -25.09 -22.94
CA GLU A 1040 25.49 -24.20 -23.38
C GLU A 1040 25.02 -22.75 -23.53
N ALA A 1041 23.83 -22.53 -24.10
CA ALA A 1041 23.25 -21.20 -24.30
C ALA A 1041 22.92 -20.49 -22.97
N VAL A 1042 22.48 -21.24 -21.97
CA VAL A 1042 22.16 -20.72 -20.63
C VAL A 1042 23.42 -20.53 -19.77
N GLY A 1043 24.45 -21.37 -19.98
CA GLY A 1043 25.67 -21.38 -19.19
C GLY A 1043 26.75 -20.37 -19.62
N GLU A 1044 26.54 -19.54 -20.64
CA GLU A 1044 27.51 -18.49 -20.98
C GLU A 1044 27.33 -17.28 -20.06
N PRO A 1045 28.39 -16.81 -19.36
CA PRO A 1045 28.30 -15.63 -18.51
C PRO A 1045 27.92 -14.43 -19.38
N LEU A 1046 26.95 -13.64 -18.94
CA LEU A 1046 26.52 -12.46 -19.66
C LEU A 1046 27.65 -11.43 -19.64
N PRO A 1047 28.39 -11.20 -20.74
CA PRO A 1047 29.65 -10.45 -20.72
C PRO A 1047 29.45 -8.96 -20.37
N GLU A 1048 28.20 -8.51 -20.34
CA GLU A 1048 27.79 -7.13 -20.05
C GLU A 1048 27.39 -6.91 -18.59
N ILE A 1049 27.24 -7.97 -17.77
CA ILE A 1049 26.88 -7.88 -16.34
C ILE A 1049 28.12 -8.23 -15.51
N PRO A 1050 28.60 -7.33 -14.62
CA PRO A 1050 29.72 -7.63 -13.74
C PRO A 1050 29.49 -8.91 -12.93
N ALA A 1051 30.56 -9.65 -12.64
CA ALA A 1051 30.47 -10.98 -12.02
C ALA A 1051 29.73 -10.95 -10.68
N GLU A 1052 29.87 -9.86 -9.93
CA GLU A 1052 29.21 -9.61 -8.65
C GLU A 1052 27.69 -9.40 -8.74
N PHE A 1053 27.14 -9.14 -9.94
CA PHE A 1053 25.71 -8.94 -10.17
C PHE A 1053 25.06 -10.09 -10.97
N GLN A 1054 25.80 -11.17 -11.27
CA GLN A 1054 25.26 -12.31 -12.00
C GLN A 1054 24.22 -13.04 -11.12
N PRO A 1055 23.01 -13.33 -11.65
CA PRO A 1055 22.03 -14.15 -10.96
C PRO A 1055 22.47 -15.62 -10.98
N ARG A 1056 21.92 -16.42 -10.08
CA ARG A 1056 22.05 -17.89 -10.15
C ARG A 1056 21.18 -18.41 -11.30
N TRP A 1057 21.60 -19.49 -11.95
CA TRP A 1057 20.85 -20.08 -13.06
C TRP A 1057 20.34 -21.48 -12.70
N ALA A 1058 19.13 -21.79 -13.15
CA ALA A 1058 18.54 -23.12 -13.13
C ALA A 1058 17.84 -23.41 -14.46
N LEU A 1059 18.09 -24.59 -15.03
CA LEU A 1059 17.50 -25.07 -16.27
C LEU A 1059 16.68 -26.34 -15.96
N PHE A 1060 15.40 -26.31 -16.28
CA PHE A 1060 14.48 -27.42 -16.16
C PHE A 1060 14.12 -27.95 -17.54
N LEU A 1061 14.43 -29.22 -17.76
CA LEU A 1061 14.24 -29.91 -19.03
C LEU A 1061 13.15 -31.01 -18.91
N PRO A 1062 12.46 -31.32 -20.01
CA PRO A 1062 11.68 -32.54 -20.14
C PRO A 1062 12.52 -33.75 -19.74
N GLN A 1063 11.91 -34.72 -19.04
CA GLN A 1063 12.63 -35.93 -18.60
C GLN A 1063 13.40 -36.60 -19.74
N ALA A 1064 12.82 -36.64 -20.95
CA ALA A 1064 13.45 -37.22 -22.12
C ALA A 1064 14.70 -36.47 -22.61
N LEU A 1065 14.75 -35.13 -22.48
CA LEU A 1065 15.93 -34.33 -22.81
C LEU A 1065 17.00 -34.42 -21.71
N TYR A 1066 16.57 -34.45 -20.44
CA TYR A 1066 17.46 -34.63 -19.31
C TYR A 1066 18.19 -35.98 -19.37
N ASP A 1067 17.47 -37.07 -19.67
CA ASP A 1067 18.04 -38.42 -19.78
C ASP A 1067 19.01 -38.56 -20.98
N ALA A 1068 18.93 -37.65 -21.97
CA ALA A 1068 19.82 -37.61 -23.14
C ALA A 1068 21.13 -36.83 -22.89
N LEU A 1069 21.27 -36.18 -21.72
CA LEU A 1069 22.51 -35.52 -21.32
C LEU A 1069 23.54 -36.53 -20.83
N ASP A 1070 24.79 -36.38 -21.27
CA ASP A 1070 25.89 -37.12 -20.67
C ASP A 1070 26.42 -36.44 -19.39
N ALA A 1071 27.12 -37.22 -18.57
CA ALA A 1071 27.67 -36.75 -17.30
C ALA A 1071 28.65 -35.57 -17.47
N GLY A 1072 29.38 -35.49 -18.59
CA GLY A 1072 30.34 -34.41 -18.84
C GLY A 1072 29.66 -33.06 -19.03
N VAL A 1073 28.47 -33.03 -19.66
CA VAL A 1073 27.66 -31.82 -19.80
C VAL A 1073 27.13 -31.34 -18.45
N LEU A 1074 26.65 -32.27 -17.60
CA LEU A 1074 26.18 -31.95 -16.25
C LEU A 1074 27.32 -31.46 -15.35
N GLU A 1075 28.51 -32.06 -15.44
CA GLU A 1075 29.71 -31.60 -14.73
C GLU A 1075 30.14 -30.19 -15.19
N ALA A 1076 30.09 -29.92 -16.49
CA ALA A 1076 30.40 -28.60 -17.05
C ALA A 1076 29.39 -27.53 -16.61
N ALA A 1077 28.09 -27.86 -16.54
CA ALA A 1077 27.05 -26.99 -16.03
C ALA A 1077 27.26 -26.69 -14.53
N ALA A 1078 27.54 -27.70 -13.72
CA ALA A 1078 27.81 -27.54 -12.29
C ALA A 1078 29.04 -26.67 -12.02
N ALA A 1079 30.10 -26.81 -12.83
CA ALA A 1079 31.30 -25.96 -12.75
C ALA A 1079 31.03 -24.48 -13.06
N ARG A 1080 29.90 -24.18 -13.73
CA ARG A 1080 29.40 -22.83 -14.01
C ARG A 1080 28.32 -22.37 -13.04
N HIS A 1081 28.09 -23.11 -11.95
CA HIS A 1081 27.03 -22.86 -10.97
C HIS A 1081 25.60 -22.90 -11.57
N LEU A 1082 25.41 -23.61 -12.69
CA LEU A 1082 24.10 -23.85 -13.31
C LEU A 1082 23.49 -25.13 -12.74
N LEU A 1083 22.29 -25.01 -12.16
CA LEU A 1083 21.47 -26.18 -11.79
C LEU A 1083 20.77 -26.71 -13.04
N VAL A 1084 20.94 -27.99 -13.37
CA VAL A 1084 20.17 -28.65 -14.44
C VAL A 1084 19.35 -29.79 -13.82
N ALA A 1085 18.04 -29.76 -14.00
CA ALA A 1085 17.12 -30.74 -13.40
C ALA A 1085 16.01 -31.15 -14.38
N PRO A 1086 15.43 -32.35 -14.23
CA PRO A 1086 14.26 -32.73 -15.01
C PRO A 1086 12.98 -32.10 -14.41
N HIS A 1087 11.95 -31.96 -15.23
CA HIS A 1087 10.57 -31.71 -14.78
C HIS A 1087 9.58 -32.77 -15.31
N PRO A 1088 8.46 -33.00 -14.61
CA PRO A 1088 7.39 -33.88 -15.09
C PRO A 1088 6.48 -33.17 -16.12
N PRO A 1089 5.64 -33.93 -16.84
CA PRO A 1089 4.67 -33.36 -17.77
C PRO A 1089 3.66 -32.46 -17.09
N HIS A 1090 3.40 -31.31 -17.71
CA HIS A 1090 2.52 -30.29 -17.13
C HIS A 1090 1.19 -30.24 -17.91
N PRO A 1091 0.04 -30.59 -17.31
CA PRO A 1091 -1.21 -30.89 -18.03
C PRO A 1091 -2.03 -29.66 -18.51
N GLY A 1092 -1.48 -28.44 -18.50
CA GLY A 1092 -2.26 -27.18 -18.53
C GLY A 1092 -2.39 -26.41 -19.85
N TYR A 1093 -1.98 -26.92 -21.01
CA TYR A 1093 -1.66 -26.08 -22.20
C TYR A 1093 -2.78 -25.77 -23.21
N ALA A 1094 -4.07 -25.78 -22.82
CA ALA A 1094 -5.17 -25.66 -23.78
C ALA A 1094 -5.86 -24.28 -23.91
N LEU A 1095 -5.53 -23.26 -23.11
CA LEU A 1095 -6.30 -22.00 -23.12
C LEU A 1095 -5.41 -20.75 -23.15
N TRP A 1096 -5.07 -20.32 -24.37
CA TRP A 1096 -4.58 -18.97 -24.62
C TRP A 1096 -5.75 -18.03 -24.90
N ILE A 1097 -5.90 -16.96 -24.12
CA ILE A 1097 -6.85 -15.89 -24.40
C ILE A 1097 -6.07 -14.67 -24.89
N GLN A 1098 -6.24 -14.32 -26.18
CA GLN A 1098 -5.59 -13.16 -26.78
C GLN A 1098 -6.23 -11.85 -26.28
N ARG A 1099 -5.44 -10.97 -25.66
CA ARG A 1099 -5.85 -9.58 -25.37
C ARG A 1099 -5.72 -8.77 -26.67
N THR A 1100 -6.81 -8.54 -27.38
CA THR A 1100 -6.81 -7.64 -28.53
C THR A 1100 -6.73 -6.18 -28.07
N ARG A 1101 -6.21 -5.30 -28.93
CA ARG A 1101 -6.08 -3.83 -28.70
C ARG A 1101 -7.41 -3.13 -28.37
N GLU A 1102 -8.54 -3.84 -28.46
CA GLU A 1102 -9.90 -3.34 -28.27
C GLU A 1102 -10.63 -4.00 -27.07
N GLY A 1103 -9.94 -4.81 -26.24
CA GLY A 1103 -10.53 -5.33 -24.99
C GLY A 1103 -11.63 -6.38 -25.15
N ARG A 1104 -11.83 -6.95 -26.35
CA ARG A 1104 -12.74 -8.09 -26.56
C ARG A 1104 -11.96 -9.40 -26.62
N LEU A 1105 -12.35 -10.35 -25.76
CA LEU A 1105 -11.89 -11.74 -25.79
C LEU A 1105 -12.58 -12.45 -26.96
N SER A 1106 -11.81 -13.03 -27.88
CA SER A 1106 -12.34 -13.95 -28.89
C SER A 1106 -11.80 -15.35 -28.59
N PRO A 1107 -12.65 -16.34 -28.30
CA PRO A 1107 -12.21 -17.73 -28.24
C PRO A 1107 -11.99 -18.23 -29.68
N GLY A 1108 -10.81 -18.79 -29.98
CA GLY A 1108 -10.64 -19.64 -31.16
C GLY A 1108 -9.70 -19.15 -32.27
N ARG A 1109 -8.54 -18.57 -31.96
CA ARG A 1109 -7.41 -18.59 -32.90
C ARG A 1109 -6.25 -19.36 -32.30
N GLU A 1110 -5.99 -20.57 -32.80
CA GLU A 1110 -4.71 -21.25 -32.66
C GLU A 1110 -3.60 -20.28 -33.09
N LEU A 1111 -2.77 -19.87 -32.14
CA LEU A 1111 -1.52 -19.19 -32.45
C LEU A 1111 -0.57 -20.24 -33.02
N ARG A 1112 -0.11 -20.02 -34.25
CA ARG A 1112 1.03 -20.75 -34.80
C ARG A 1112 2.29 -20.31 -34.06
N GLY A 1113 2.81 -21.19 -33.20
CA GLY A 1113 4.08 -21.06 -32.48
C GLY A 1113 3.92 -21.30 -30.99
N ARG A 1114 4.24 -22.51 -30.52
CA ARG A 1114 4.48 -22.79 -29.10
C ARG A 1114 5.76 -22.06 -28.67
N PRO A 1115 5.84 -21.49 -27.45
CA PRO A 1115 7.09 -20.93 -26.94
C PRO A 1115 8.14 -22.05 -26.78
N SER A 1116 9.37 -21.81 -27.24
CA SER A 1116 10.49 -22.77 -27.14
C SER A 1116 11.04 -22.90 -25.72
N SER A 1117 10.86 -21.87 -24.89
CA SER A 1117 11.34 -21.81 -23.51
C SER A 1117 10.55 -20.76 -22.72
N ILE A 1118 10.46 -20.95 -21.41
CA ILE A 1118 9.84 -20.02 -20.47
C ILE A 1118 10.89 -19.57 -19.48
N VAL A 1119 11.08 -18.26 -19.34
CA VAL A 1119 12.09 -17.69 -18.45
C VAL A 1119 11.41 -17.05 -17.27
N ILE A 1120 11.90 -17.37 -16.08
CA ILE A 1120 11.31 -16.98 -14.81
C ILE A 1120 12.42 -16.36 -13.97
N PHE A 1121 12.21 -15.15 -13.50
CA PHE A 1121 13.13 -14.53 -12.54
C PHE A 1121 12.53 -14.59 -11.14
N ALA A 1122 13.25 -15.24 -10.23
CA ALA A 1122 13.00 -15.18 -8.81
C ALA A 1122 14.00 -14.23 -8.14
N ASP A 1123 13.55 -13.38 -7.23
CA ASP A 1123 14.45 -12.48 -6.50
C ASP A 1123 15.32 -13.21 -5.46
N ALA A 1124 16.14 -12.47 -4.71
CA ALA A 1124 16.98 -13.02 -3.65
C ALA A 1124 16.19 -13.63 -2.48
N GLY A 1125 14.89 -13.33 -2.37
CA GLY A 1125 13.97 -13.99 -1.45
C GLY A 1125 13.39 -15.29 -2.00
N GLY A 1126 13.71 -15.66 -3.24
CA GLY A 1126 13.15 -16.80 -3.94
C GLY A 1126 11.72 -16.55 -4.42
N ILE A 1127 11.28 -15.30 -4.58
CA ILE A 1127 9.94 -14.97 -5.04
C ILE A 1127 9.96 -14.70 -6.53
N ILE A 1128 9.10 -15.38 -7.29
CA ILE A 1128 8.96 -15.21 -8.73
C ILE A 1128 8.42 -13.81 -9.00
N ARG A 1129 9.22 -12.96 -9.62
CA ARG A 1129 8.86 -11.58 -9.97
C ARG A 1129 8.42 -11.44 -11.42
N ALA A 1130 9.00 -12.24 -12.31
CA ALA A 1130 8.69 -12.17 -13.73
C ALA A 1130 8.61 -13.56 -14.35
N VAL A 1131 7.72 -13.69 -15.33
CA VAL A 1131 7.60 -14.83 -16.23
C VAL A 1131 7.48 -14.27 -17.64
N ASP A 1132 8.34 -14.70 -18.55
CA ASP A 1132 8.30 -14.31 -19.95
C ASP A 1132 8.28 -15.54 -20.87
N ASN A 1133 7.55 -15.41 -21.98
CA ASN A 1133 7.36 -16.43 -23.00
C ASN A 1133 7.84 -15.91 -24.36
N GLY A 1134 9.12 -15.56 -24.43
CA GLY A 1134 9.75 -15.08 -25.67
C GLY A 1134 10.30 -16.23 -26.53
N PRO A 1135 10.17 -16.16 -27.87
CA PRO A 1135 10.76 -17.15 -28.78
C PRO A 1135 12.29 -17.00 -28.97
N ASP A 1136 12.93 -16.00 -28.34
CA ASP A 1136 14.32 -15.61 -28.62
C ASP A 1136 15.08 -15.17 -27.36
N ILE A 1137 16.22 -15.85 -27.10
CA ILE A 1137 17.15 -15.57 -26.01
C ILE A 1137 17.65 -14.09 -25.97
N PRO A 1138 17.98 -13.45 -27.10
CA PRO A 1138 18.42 -12.05 -27.11
C PRO A 1138 17.36 -11.02 -26.67
N ARG A 1139 16.08 -11.38 -26.67
CA ARG A 1139 15.00 -10.45 -26.32
C ARG A 1139 14.82 -10.32 -24.80
N TRP A 1140 15.08 -11.39 -24.04
CA TRP A 1140 15.06 -11.33 -22.57
C TRP A 1140 16.30 -10.64 -21.99
N LEU A 1141 17.43 -10.60 -22.70
CA LEU A 1141 18.59 -9.79 -22.28
C LEU A 1141 18.26 -8.30 -22.17
N LYS A 1142 17.33 -7.79 -22.99
CA LYS A 1142 16.80 -6.43 -22.85
C LYS A 1142 15.90 -6.25 -21.62
N VAL A 1143 15.23 -7.33 -21.21
CA VAL A 1143 14.38 -7.37 -20.01
C VAL A 1143 15.26 -7.40 -18.74
N LEU A 1144 16.31 -8.23 -18.72
CA LEU A 1144 17.30 -8.24 -17.63
C LEU A 1144 18.07 -6.94 -17.48
N ARG A 1145 18.37 -6.21 -18.57
CA ARG A 1145 19.00 -4.87 -18.46
C ARG A 1145 18.14 -3.84 -17.72
N GLY A 1146 16.83 -4.10 -17.57
CA GLY A 1146 15.92 -3.25 -16.80
C GLY A 1146 15.75 -3.67 -15.33
N PHE A 1147 16.11 -4.90 -14.98
CA PHE A 1147 16.18 -5.40 -13.60
C PHE A 1147 17.54 -5.06 -12.99
#